data_AF-A0A4R7DL91-F1
#
_entry.id   AF-A0A4R7DL91-F1
#
_cell.length_a   1.000
_cell.length_b   1.000
_cell.length_c   1.000
_cell.angle_alpha   90.00
_cell.angle_beta   90.00
_cell.angle_gamma   90.00
#
_symmetry.space_group_name_H-M   'P 1'
#
loop_
_entity.id
_entity.type
_entity.pdbx_description
1 polymer ?
#
loop_
_entity_poly.entity_id
_entity_poly.type
_entity_poly.pdbx_seq_one_letter_code
_entity_poly.pdbx_strand_id
1 'polypeptide(L)'
;MNLLFIIFAPFFGALLPLLFKQASRPTKTGITLLVPIFCLIVLFQYLPATLAGEVPKQMVEWLPGIGLDFAVRLDGLSLLFVGLILGIGVLIIGYAHYYLSSDDDESRFYACLLLFMSSMLGIVMADNILLMWVFWELTSISSFLLIGYWFHSSDARRGARMALATTGAGGLALLAGLLIIGHIAGGYQLDTVFAAADQIKAHAYYVPALILVLLGAFTKSAQFPFQFWLPHAMAAPTPVSAYLHSATMVKAGIFLLARFHPVLAETELWFTLVTLTGLITMLVGAYFALLKHDLKGLLAFSTVSHLGLICMLLGIGTQAAVIAALFHIINHALFKAALFMTAGIIDHESGTRDMRKLQGLMSLMPITATLAMIVAASMAGIPPFNGFMSKELFLDQALQQHLFGGLSWFIPILATVGAMLSVAYSIRFIHDVFFNGDYKELPKKPHDPPRMMSAPVAVLGFLCIAIGVAPMTMVSGILDQAAAAVTGSPVEVKLSLWHGFNMPLLMSAVAVVGGILIYLSRDQLFTFNRQFDGQDAKHNFERLVQKASDAAANFYDRLDTGSLQRYIAFVLISVIVVLLPSLSDLSVVTGGKPQLPVDMVSMVGAIILISAAFATATLHRNRFVMLMMLSVVGLVVSLAFAHFSAPDLAMTQLVVEVVSIILMILALFFMPQKTSRASSGHRVFRDIIIASFIGGIVATLNFAILTSPFESISDFFLANAKSGGGGTNVVNVILVDFRGFDTLGEITVLAIAAAGIHKLLNKLKPFMPSSDIDGRPWHRIRHPLMLTTVANIILPMAMVVAAYIFLRGHNLPGGGFIAGLIVASAMILQYIANGVDWMKERFSVNYQSLMSFGVLIAALTGLGSWLFGKPFLTSWFTYLNWPVVGKFEFATALLFDLGVFLTVVGATMMILSNFGKMTTRHRPTHEGH
;
A
#
# COMPACT_ATOMS: atom_id res chain seq x y z
N MET A 1 -11.48 33.39 -21.51
CA MET A 1 -12.02 32.08 -21.06
C MET A 1 -11.17 31.56 -19.90
N ASN A 2 -11.69 30.73 -19.00
CA ASN A 2 -10.96 30.23 -17.82
C ASN A 2 -9.79 29.29 -18.21
N LEU A 3 -8.62 29.46 -17.58
CA LEU A 3 -7.39 28.70 -17.90
C LEU A 3 -7.54 27.19 -17.59
N LEU A 4 -8.35 26.86 -16.59
CA LEU A 4 -8.65 25.49 -16.18
C LEU A 4 -9.33 24.67 -17.29
N PHE A 5 -10.00 25.33 -18.25
CA PHE A 5 -10.64 24.63 -19.37
C PHE A 5 -9.65 23.84 -20.22
N ILE A 6 -8.39 24.27 -20.31
CA ILE A 6 -7.36 23.53 -21.07
C ILE A 6 -7.15 22.13 -20.49
N ILE A 7 -7.24 21.96 -19.15
CA ILE A 7 -7.05 20.67 -18.47
C ILE A 7 -8.36 19.89 -18.39
N PHE A 8 -9.46 20.56 -18.01
CA PHE A 8 -10.74 19.88 -17.74
C PHE A 8 -11.52 19.53 -19.01
N ALA A 9 -11.39 20.27 -20.12
CA ALA A 9 -12.10 19.94 -21.34
C ALA A 9 -11.69 18.56 -21.90
N PRO A 10 -10.39 18.18 -21.96
CA PRO A 10 -9.98 16.81 -22.29
C PRO A 10 -10.36 15.79 -21.22
N PHE A 11 -10.36 16.15 -19.93
CA PHE A 11 -10.75 15.26 -18.84
C PHE A 11 -12.20 14.81 -18.96
N PHE A 12 -13.14 15.76 -18.99
CA PHE A 12 -14.57 15.46 -19.16
C PHE A 12 -14.89 15.04 -20.58
N GLY A 13 -14.14 15.57 -21.57
CA GLY A 13 -14.24 15.19 -22.98
C GLY A 13 -13.94 13.72 -23.22
N ALA A 14 -13.14 13.06 -22.37
CA ALA A 14 -12.90 11.62 -22.44
C ALA A 14 -14.18 10.77 -22.30
N LEU A 15 -15.25 11.33 -21.70
CA LEU A 15 -16.56 10.66 -21.62
C LEU A 15 -17.33 10.72 -22.95
N LEU A 16 -17.08 11.73 -23.80
CA LEU A 16 -17.85 11.93 -25.03
C LEU A 16 -17.74 10.74 -26.00
N PRO A 17 -16.53 10.21 -26.35
CA PRO A 17 -16.43 9.04 -27.21
C PRO A 17 -17.15 7.80 -26.67
N LEU A 18 -17.26 7.67 -25.34
CA LEU A 18 -17.94 6.57 -24.67
C LEU A 18 -19.47 6.72 -24.72
N LEU A 19 -19.99 7.94 -24.50
CA LEU A 19 -21.42 8.23 -24.60
C LEU A 19 -21.93 8.05 -26.04
N PHE A 20 -21.12 8.42 -27.03
CA PHE A 20 -21.43 8.26 -28.46
C PHE A 20 -20.88 6.95 -29.05
N LYS A 21 -20.76 5.88 -28.26
CA LYS A 21 -20.19 4.60 -28.73
C LYS A 21 -20.94 4.00 -29.93
N GLN A 22 -22.24 4.24 -30.03
CA GLN A 22 -23.09 3.76 -31.13
C GLN A 22 -23.03 4.65 -32.39
N ALA A 23 -22.39 5.82 -32.32
CA ALA A 23 -22.29 6.74 -33.45
C ALA A 23 -21.27 6.26 -34.49
N SER A 24 -21.37 6.82 -35.70
CA SER A 24 -20.42 6.53 -36.78
C SER A 24 -18.99 6.93 -36.40
N ARG A 25 -17.98 6.23 -36.96
CA ARG A 25 -16.55 6.53 -36.75
C ARG A 25 -16.18 7.99 -37.05
N PRO A 26 -16.65 8.62 -38.15
CA PRO A 26 -16.45 10.05 -38.39
C PRO A 26 -17.03 10.93 -37.29
N THR A 27 -18.24 10.62 -36.78
CA THR A 27 -18.86 11.37 -35.69
C THR A 27 -18.04 11.27 -34.40
N LYS A 28 -17.62 10.06 -34.01
CA LYS A 28 -16.77 9.84 -32.84
C LYS A 28 -15.45 10.60 -32.94
N THR A 29 -14.82 10.57 -34.11
CA THR A 29 -13.58 11.29 -34.39
C THR A 29 -13.78 12.80 -34.32
N GLY A 30 -14.84 13.33 -34.95
CA GLY A 30 -15.17 14.74 -34.95
C GLY A 30 -15.41 15.29 -33.54
N ILE A 31 -16.22 14.59 -32.75
CA ILE A 31 -16.47 14.96 -31.34
C ILE A 31 -15.16 14.94 -30.52
N THR A 32 -14.30 13.94 -30.75
CA THR A 32 -12.99 13.86 -30.09
C THR A 32 -12.08 15.02 -30.50
N LEU A 33 -12.07 15.43 -31.77
CA LEU A 33 -11.26 16.53 -32.30
C LEU A 33 -11.70 17.90 -31.78
N LEU A 34 -13.00 18.10 -31.56
CA LEU A 34 -13.52 19.38 -31.03
C LEU A 34 -12.89 19.75 -29.68
N VAL A 35 -12.53 18.76 -28.87
CA VAL A 35 -11.98 18.96 -27.52
C VAL A 35 -10.60 19.64 -27.53
N PRO A 36 -9.55 19.09 -28.17
CA PRO A 36 -8.25 19.77 -28.27
C PRO A 36 -8.30 21.03 -29.13
N ILE A 37 -9.18 21.11 -30.15
CA ILE A 37 -9.37 22.35 -30.93
C ILE A 37 -9.92 23.46 -30.02
N PHE A 38 -10.91 23.16 -29.18
CA PHE A 38 -11.41 24.11 -28.18
C PHE A 38 -10.30 24.56 -27.23
N CYS A 39 -9.45 23.64 -26.76
CA CYS A 39 -8.30 23.98 -25.91
C CYS A 39 -7.27 24.87 -26.63
N LEU A 40 -7.03 24.63 -27.93
CA LEU A 40 -6.18 25.50 -28.75
C LEU A 40 -6.77 26.90 -28.88
N ILE A 41 -8.09 27.04 -29.07
CA ILE A 41 -8.76 28.34 -29.10
C ILE A 41 -8.58 29.07 -27.77
N VAL A 42 -8.72 28.37 -26.62
CA VAL A 42 -8.44 28.96 -25.30
C VAL A 42 -6.97 29.40 -25.22
N LEU A 43 -6.02 28.56 -25.66
CA LEU A 43 -4.59 28.87 -25.65
C LEU A 43 -4.27 30.12 -26.49
N PHE A 44 -4.84 30.23 -27.69
CA PHE A 44 -4.63 31.37 -28.60
C PHE A 44 -5.13 32.70 -28.01
N GLN A 45 -6.11 32.68 -27.09
CA GLN A 45 -6.53 33.89 -26.39
C GLN A 45 -5.49 34.39 -25.38
N TYR A 46 -4.74 33.47 -24.77
CA TYR A 46 -3.68 33.81 -23.80
C TYR A 46 -2.31 34.01 -24.46
N LEU A 47 -2.13 33.55 -25.69
CA LEU A 47 -0.88 33.61 -26.42
C LEU A 47 -0.26 35.02 -26.47
N PRO A 48 -0.98 36.12 -26.78
CA PRO A 48 -0.38 37.45 -26.82
C PRO A 48 0.15 37.91 -25.44
N ALA A 49 -0.60 37.65 -24.38
CA ALA A 49 -0.22 38.02 -23.01
C ALA A 49 1.02 37.23 -22.56
N THR A 50 1.04 35.93 -22.78
CA THR A 50 2.20 35.09 -22.42
C THR A 50 3.45 35.44 -23.25
N LEU A 51 3.29 35.77 -24.54
CA LEU A 51 4.41 36.23 -25.38
C LEU A 51 4.94 37.61 -24.96
N ALA A 52 4.11 38.45 -24.34
CA ALA A 52 4.52 39.71 -23.73
C ALA A 52 5.23 39.55 -22.38
N GLY A 53 5.36 38.31 -21.86
CA GLY A 53 6.00 38.00 -20.59
C GLY A 53 5.05 37.93 -19.39
N GLU A 54 3.74 38.07 -19.60
CA GLU A 54 2.77 37.83 -18.53
C GLU A 54 2.67 36.32 -18.23
N VAL A 55 2.42 35.98 -16.97
CA VAL A 55 2.19 34.59 -16.53
C VAL A 55 0.77 34.46 -16.00
N PRO A 56 -0.23 34.19 -16.87
CA PRO A 56 -1.59 33.91 -16.43
C PRO A 56 -1.60 32.77 -15.41
N LYS A 57 -2.21 33.04 -14.25
CA LYS A 57 -2.35 32.09 -13.15
C LYS A 57 -3.79 32.01 -12.71
N GLN A 58 -4.18 30.83 -12.24
CA GLN A 58 -5.47 30.62 -11.62
C GLN A 58 -5.36 29.56 -10.54
N MET A 59 -5.97 29.82 -9.39
CA MET A 59 -5.90 28.95 -8.23
C MET A 59 -7.28 28.74 -7.64
N VAL A 60 -7.58 27.49 -7.29
CA VAL A 60 -8.74 27.07 -6.50
C VAL A 60 -8.23 26.19 -5.37
N GLU A 61 -8.57 26.52 -4.13
CA GLU A 61 -8.22 25.71 -2.97
C GLU A 61 -8.84 24.31 -3.08
N TRP A 62 -8.05 23.27 -2.81
CA TRP A 62 -8.54 21.88 -2.86
C TRP A 62 -8.39 21.17 -1.52
N LEU A 63 -7.17 21.03 -1.00
CA LEU A 63 -6.85 20.39 0.27
C LEU A 63 -5.83 21.25 1.05
N PRO A 64 -6.27 22.36 1.68
CA PRO A 64 -5.38 23.33 2.31
C PRO A 64 -4.57 22.74 3.48
N GLY A 65 -5.09 21.72 4.18
CA GLY A 65 -4.40 21.09 5.31
C GLY A 65 -3.07 20.41 4.95
N ILE A 66 -2.85 20.09 3.67
CA ILE A 66 -1.58 19.55 3.16
C ILE A 66 -0.91 20.50 2.15
N GLY A 67 -1.43 21.71 1.97
CA GLY A 67 -0.95 22.69 0.98
C GLY A 67 -1.13 22.26 -0.47
N LEU A 68 -2.12 21.42 -0.77
CA LEU A 68 -2.44 20.98 -2.12
C LEU A 68 -3.59 21.81 -2.69
N ASP A 69 -3.27 22.70 -3.63
CA ASP A 69 -4.24 23.53 -4.32
C ASP A 69 -4.33 23.16 -5.79
N PHE A 70 -5.52 23.34 -6.38
CA PHE A 70 -5.67 23.30 -7.82
C PHE A 70 -5.19 24.63 -8.41
N ALA A 71 -3.86 24.80 -8.46
CA ALA A 71 -3.20 25.98 -9.00
C ALA A 71 -2.58 25.68 -10.37
N VAL A 72 -2.87 26.53 -11.35
CA VAL A 72 -2.40 26.42 -12.72
C VAL A 72 -1.72 27.71 -13.17
N ARG A 73 -0.64 27.57 -13.95
CA ARG A 73 0.13 28.66 -14.54
C ARG A 73 0.36 28.42 -16.03
N LEU A 74 0.45 29.49 -16.81
CA LEU A 74 0.82 29.46 -18.22
C LEU A 74 1.97 30.44 -18.48
N ASP A 75 3.20 30.02 -18.18
CA ASP A 75 4.42 30.73 -18.59
C ASP A 75 4.91 30.25 -19.97
N GLY A 76 6.02 30.80 -20.46
CA GLY A 76 6.58 30.43 -21.77
C GLY A 76 6.93 28.94 -21.92
N LEU A 77 7.40 28.29 -20.85
CA LEU A 77 7.69 26.85 -20.87
C LEU A 77 6.39 26.04 -20.98
N SER A 78 5.38 26.37 -20.16
CA SER A 78 4.05 25.77 -20.25
C SER A 78 3.41 26.00 -21.62
N LEU A 79 3.53 27.21 -22.19
CA LEU A 79 3.00 27.57 -23.50
C LEU A 79 3.58 26.67 -24.61
N LEU A 80 4.90 26.49 -24.63
CA LEU A 80 5.59 25.61 -25.56
C LEU A 80 5.04 24.18 -25.49
N PHE A 81 4.95 23.63 -24.28
CA PHE A 81 4.50 22.25 -24.09
C PHE A 81 3.01 22.05 -24.35
N VAL A 82 2.14 22.96 -23.88
CA VAL A 82 0.70 22.92 -24.16
C VAL A 82 0.44 22.99 -25.66
N GLY A 83 1.15 23.87 -26.38
CA GLY A 83 1.09 23.97 -27.84
C GLY A 83 1.48 22.66 -28.54
N LEU A 84 2.58 22.02 -28.11
CA LEU A 84 3.01 20.73 -28.66
C LEU A 84 2.00 19.60 -28.35
N ILE A 85 1.52 19.51 -27.11
CA ILE A 85 0.56 18.48 -26.67
C ILE A 85 -0.74 18.59 -27.48
N LEU A 86 -1.33 19.78 -27.55
CA LEU A 86 -2.59 20.00 -28.25
C LEU A 86 -2.43 19.90 -29.77
N GLY A 87 -1.42 20.57 -30.34
CA GLY A 87 -1.20 20.60 -31.79
C GLY A 87 -0.92 19.22 -32.37
N ILE A 88 0.02 18.47 -31.78
CA ILE A 88 0.28 17.09 -32.20
C ILE A 88 -0.90 16.18 -31.85
N GLY A 89 -1.60 16.43 -30.72
CA GLY A 89 -2.80 15.70 -30.34
C GLY A 89 -3.91 15.72 -31.40
N VAL A 90 -4.20 16.90 -31.99
CA VAL A 90 -5.14 17.05 -33.10
C VAL A 90 -4.73 16.19 -34.30
N LEU A 91 -3.45 16.26 -34.68
CA LEU A 91 -2.91 15.48 -35.80
C LEU A 91 -2.98 13.97 -35.55
N ILE A 92 -2.71 13.51 -34.32
CA ILE A 92 -2.78 12.11 -33.92
C ILE A 92 -4.22 11.58 -33.93
N ILE A 93 -5.19 12.36 -33.44
CA ILE A 93 -6.60 11.95 -33.46
C ILE A 93 -7.08 11.79 -34.92
N GLY A 94 -6.72 12.74 -35.80
CA GLY A 94 -7.01 12.65 -37.23
C GLY A 94 -6.34 11.45 -37.90
N TYR A 95 -5.08 11.15 -37.55
CA TYR A 95 -4.36 9.97 -38.04
C TYR A 95 -4.99 8.65 -37.54
N ALA A 96 -5.36 8.58 -36.25
CA ALA A 96 -5.96 7.40 -35.64
C ALA A 96 -7.28 6.97 -36.32
N HIS A 97 -8.02 7.95 -36.87
CA HIS A 97 -9.23 7.69 -37.66
C HIS A 97 -8.98 6.78 -38.86
N TYR A 98 -7.80 6.77 -39.46
CA TYR A 98 -7.50 5.89 -40.60
C TYR A 98 -6.69 4.66 -40.19
N TYR A 99 -5.97 4.73 -39.07
CA TYR A 99 -5.10 3.65 -38.62
C TYR A 99 -5.83 2.49 -37.92
N LEU A 100 -6.84 2.76 -37.08
CA LEU A 100 -7.52 1.70 -36.31
C LEU A 100 -8.36 0.78 -37.22
N SER A 101 -8.43 -0.51 -36.92
CA SER A 101 -9.30 -1.43 -37.67
C SER A 101 -10.78 -1.24 -37.32
N SER A 102 -11.69 -1.88 -38.05
CA SER A 102 -13.12 -1.93 -37.69
C SER A 102 -13.41 -2.74 -36.43
N ASP A 103 -12.51 -3.64 -36.07
CA ASP A 103 -12.65 -4.55 -34.91
C ASP A 103 -12.16 -3.89 -33.61
N ASP A 104 -11.45 -2.77 -33.71
CA ASP A 104 -10.92 -2.01 -32.58
C ASP A 104 -12.01 -1.15 -31.90
N ASP A 105 -12.04 -1.13 -30.56
CA ASP A 105 -12.90 -0.21 -29.81
C ASP A 105 -12.28 1.21 -29.82
N GLU A 106 -12.61 1.97 -30.87
CA GLU A 106 -12.17 3.35 -31.09
C GLU A 106 -12.64 4.30 -29.97
N SER A 107 -13.83 4.07 -29.41
CA SER A 107 -14.38 4.91 -28.34
C SER A 107 -13.51 4.83 -27.09
N ARG A 108 -13.13 3.60 -26.70
CA ARG A 108 -12.19 3.38 -25.60
C ARG A 108 -10.82 3.99 -25.90
N PHE A 109 -10.34 3.84 -27.14
CA PHE A 109 -9.08 4.44 -27.57
C PHE A 109 -9.07 5.96 -27.39
N TYR A 110 -10.07 6.66 -27.93
CA TYR A 110 -10.18 8.12 -27.85
C TYR A 110 -10.38 8.60 -26.41
N ALA A 111 -11.16 7.89 -25.60
CA ALA A 111 -11.32 8.21 -24.18
C ALA A 111 -9.99 8.14 -23.42
N CYS A 112 -9.23 7.05 -23.58
CA CYS A 112 -7.90 6.92 -22.97
C CYS A 112 -6.91 7.98 -23.49
N LEU A 113 -6.98 8.33 -24.78
CA LEU A 113 -6.11 9.35 -25.39
C LEU A 113 -6.41 10.75 -24.84
N LEU A 114 -7.69 11.12 -24.69
CA LEU A 114 -8.10 12.39 -24.09
C LEU A 114 -7.78 12.47 -22.59
N LEU A 115 -7.94 11.37 -21.85
CA LEU A 115 -7.52 11.30 -20.46
C LEU A 115 -6.00 11.50 -20.32
N PHE A 116 -5.23 10.84 -21.18
CA PHE A 116 -3.78 11.01 -21.22
C PHE A 116 -3.38 12.45 -21.62
N MET A 117 -4.09 13.06 -22.58
CA MET A 117 -3.91 14.47 -22.95
C MET A 117 -4.16 15.40 -21.77
N SER A 118 -5.29 15.25 -21.06
CA SER A 118 -5.60 16.02 -19.85
C SER A 118 -4.49 15.88 -18.81
N SER A 119 -4.03 14.65 -18.59
CA SER A 119 -2.96 14.35 -17.62
C SER A 119 -1.67 15.10 -17.96
N MET A 120 -1.27 15.09 -19.23
CA MET A 120 -0.07 15.80 -19.71
C MET A 120 -0.21 17.32 -19.60
N LEU A 121 -1.38 17.87 -19.95
CA LEU A 121 -1.69 19.29 -19.79
C LEU A 121 -1.63 19.69 -18.31
N GLY A 122 -2.15 18.83 -17.43
CA GLY A 122 -2.08 19.00 -15.99
C GLY A 122 -0.65 19.07 -15.45
N ILE A 123 0.26 18.20 -15.90
CA ILE A 123 1.68 18.26 -15.52
C ILE A 123 2.29 19.62 -15.91
N VAL A 124 2.07 20.03 -17.16
CA VAL A 124 2.80 21.18 -17.71
C VAL A 124 2.24 22.53 -17.25
N MET A 125 0.98 22.57 -16.86
CA MET A 125 0.32 23.76 -16.34
C MET A 125 0.25 23.82 -14.81
N ALA A 126 0.62 22.76 -14.08
CA ALA A 126 0.56 22.76 -12.63
C ALA A 126 1.47 23.84 -12.03
N ASP A 127 0.89 24.70 -11.20
CA ASP A 127 1.59 25.70 -10.39
C ASP A 127 1.94 25.17 -8.98
N ASN A 128 1.23 24.14 -8.52
CA ASN A 128 1.52 23.43 -7.28
C ASN A 128 2.27 22.11 -7.57
N ILE A 129 3.40 21.86 -6.89
CA ILE A 129 4.24 20.69 -7.16
C ILE A 129 3.57 19.36 -6.77
N LEU A 130 2.69 19.36 -5.77
CA LEU A 130 1.88 18.18 -5.42
C LEU A 130 0.81 17.92 -6.49
N LEU A 131 0.20 18.97 -7.03
CA LEU A 131 -0.73 18.84 -8.16
C LEU A 131 -0.03 18.30 -9.41
N MET A 132 1.18 18.78 -9.69
CA MET A 132 2.03 18.25 -10.75
C MET A 132 2.26 16.74 -10.58
N TRP A 133 2.50 16.27 -9.35
CA TRP A 133 2.62 14.84 -9.05
C TRP A 133 1.32 14.06 -9.25
N VAL A 134 0.17 14.62 -8.88
CA VAL A 134 -1.14 13.97 -9.15
C VAL A 134 -1.32 13.72 -10.65
N PHE A 135 -1.05 14.73 -11.48
CA PHE A 135 -1.10 14.57 -12.92
C PHE A 135 0.03 13.68 -13.47
N TRP A 136 1.19 13.66 -12.80
CA TRP A 136 2.27 12.74 -13.09
C TRP A 136 1.83 11.27 -12.99
N GLU A 137 1.13 10.90 -11.93
CA GLU A 137 0.60 9.53 -11.80
C GLU A 137 -0.59 9.28 -12.71
N LEU A 138 -1.43 10.29 -12.97
CA LEU A 138 -2.52 10.15 -13.93
C LEU A 138 -1.98 9.85 -15.35
N THR A 139 -0.81 10.39 -15.73
CA THR A 139 -0.13 9.98 -16.98
C THR A 139 0.41 8.55 -16.92
N SER A 140 0.90 8.07 -15.76
CA SER A 140 1.34 6.67 -15.59
C SER A 140 0.16 5.70 -15.82
N ILE A 141 -1.00 6.00 -15.23
CA ILE A 141 -2.20 5.16 -15.34
C ILE A 141 -2.79 5.21 -16.75
N SER A 142 -2.95 6.41 -17.32
CA SER A 142 -3.53 6.55 -18.66
C SER A 142 -2.62 5.98 -19.75
N SER A 143 -1.30 6.12 -19.63
CA SER A 143 -0.34 5.45 -20.53
C SER A 143 -0.35 3.93 -20.37
N PHE A 144 -0.49 3.40 -19.16
CA PHE A 144 -0.68 1.96 -18.93
C PHE A 144 -1.88 1.41 -19.69
N LEU A 145 -3.02 2.12 -19.66
CA LEU A 145 -4.23 1.74 -20.40
C LEU A 145 -4.02 1.79 -21.92
N LEU A 146 -3.29 2.79 -22.42
CA LEU A 146 -2.99 2.93 -23.85
C LEU A 146 -1.97 1.88 -24.35
N ILE A 147 -0.95 1.55 -23.56
CA ILE A 147 0.01 0.49 -23.90
C ILE A 147 -0.66 -0.88 -23.86
N GLY A 148 -1.52 -1.10 -22.86
CA GLY A 148 -2.32 -2.32 -22.70
C GLY A 148 -3.58 -2.37 -23.57
N TYR A 149 -3.73 -1.52 -24.59
CA TYR A 149 -4.96 -1.41 -25.38
C TYR A 149 -5.40 -2.76 -25.96
N TRP A 150 -4.47 -3.50 -26.57
CA TRP A 150 -4.69 -4.88 -27.01
C TRP A 150 -4.44 -5.87 -25.86
N PHE A 151 -5.24 -5.77 -24.80
CA PHE A 151 -5.10 -6.53 -23.56
C PHE A 151 -5.14 -8.06 -23.74
N HIS A 152 -5.65 -8.57 -24.87
CA HIS A 152 -5.58 -9.99 -25.23
C HIS A 152 -4.15 -10.47 -25.53
N SER A 153 -3.28 -9.59 -26.02
CA SER A 153 -1.86 -9.89 -26.28
C SER A 153 -1.05 -9.95 -24.98
N SER A 154 -0.30 -11.04 -24.79
CA SER A 154 0.61 -11.21 -23.65
C SER A 154 1.72 -10.14 -23.65
N ASP A 155 2.20 -9.74 -24.83
CA ASP A 155 3.25 -8.73 -24.98
C ASP A 155 2.77 -7.35 -24.58
N ALA A 156 1.55 -6.96 -24.97
CA ALA A 156 0.95 -5.69 -24.56
C ALA A 156 0.77 -5.63 -23.03
N ARG A 157 0.25 -6.71 -22.41
CA ARG A 157 0.10 -6.78 -20.94
C ARG A 157 1.43 -6.69 -20.21
N ARG A 158 2.46 -7.41 -20.67
CA ARG A 158 3.78 -7.41 -20.06
C ARG A 158 4.48 -6.04 -20.22
N GLY A 159 4.42 -5.45 -21.42
CA GLY A 159 4.94 -4.12 -21.69
C GLY A 159 4.28 -3.04 -20.83
N ALA A 160 2.95 -3.07 -20.72
CA ALA A 160 2.20 -2.14 -19.88
C ALA A 160 2.59 -2.26 -18.40
N ARG A 161 2.63 -3.47 -17.83
CA ARG A 161 3.04 -3.68 -16.42
C ARG A 161 4.45 -3.18 -16.14
N MET A 162 5.39 -3.46 -17.04
CA MET A 162 6.77 -3.01 -16.88
C MET A 162 6.90 -1.49 -16.95
N ALA A 163 6.19 -0.84 -17.90
CA ALA A 163 6.14 0.61 -17.99
C ALA A 163 5.54 1.24 -16.72
N LEU A 164 4.41 0.73 -16.23
CA LEU A 164 3.76 1.23 -15.01
C LEU A 164 4.64 1.03 -13.78
N ALA A 165 5.23 -0.15 -13.60
CA ALA A 165 6.10 -0.42 -12.46
C ALA A 165 7.34 0.49 -12.44
N THR A 166 7.97 0.69 -13.61
CA THR A 166 9.18 1.52 -13.71
C THR A 166 8.87 2.99 -13.51
N THR A 167 7.84 3.51 -14.20
CA THR A 167 7.49 4.93 -14.13
C THR A 167 6.74 5.30 -12.86
N GLY A 168 5.95 4.38 -12.29
CA GLY A 168 5.30 4.54 -11.00
C GLY A 168 6.28 4.48 -9.83
N ALA A 169 7.28 3.59 -9.87
CA ALA A 169 8.34 3.60 -8.86
C ALA A 169 9.13 4.92 -8.87
N GLY A 170 9.45 5.44 -10.06
CA GLY A 170 10.06 6.76 -10.20
C GLY A 170 9.14 7.90 -9.80
N GLY A 171 7.84 7.81 -10.06
CA GLY A 171 6.86 8.80 -9.61
C GLY A 171 6.65 8.82 -8.09
N LEU A 172 6.75 7.69 -7.41
CA LEU A 172 6.79 7.63 -5.94
C LEU A 172 8.09 8.24 -5.39
N ALA A 173 9.23 8.00 -6.04
CA ALA A 173 10.49 8.67 -5.69
C ALA A 173 10.37 10.19 -5.88
N LEU A 174 9.75 10.63 -6.99
CA LEU A 174 9.46 12.04 -7.24
C LEU A 174 8.62 12.66 -6.12
N LEU A 175 7.56 11.98 -5.66
CA LEU A 175 6.76 12.47 -4.54
C LEU A 175 7.61 12.75 -3.30
N ALA A 176 8.47 11.80 -2.92
CA ALA A 176 9.37 11.97 -1.78
C ALA A 176 10.33 13.16 -1.99
N GLY A 177 10.87 13.34 -3.19
CA GLY A 177 11.72 14.49 -3.54
C GLY A 177 10.98 15.83 -3.44
N LEU A 178 9.75 15.90 -3.96
CA LEU A 178 8.91 17.10 -3.92
C LEU A 178 8.46 17.44 -2.49
N LEU A 179 8.20 16.44 -1.64
CA LEU A 179 7.89 16.66 -0.22
C LEU A 179 9.09 17.25 0.53
N ILE A 180 10.31 16.78 0.25
CA ILE A 180 11.53 17.36 0.84
C ILE A 180 11.72 18.80 0.35
N ILE A 181 11.57 19.06 -0.95
CA ILE A 181 11.68 20.42 -1.52
C ILE A 181 10.64 21.35 -0.89
N GLY A 182 9.37 20.93 -0.82
CA GLY A 182 8.30 21.72 -0.22
C GLY A 182 8.50 21.98 1.28
N HIS A 183 9.07 21.01 2.01
CA HIS A 183 9.45 21.19 3.41
C HIS A 183 10.53 22.26 3.58
N ILE A 184 11.56 22.27 2.73
CA ILE A 184 12.63 23.27 2.78
C ILE A 184 12.09 24.66 2.35
N ALA A 185 11.29 24.71 1.29
CA ALA A 185 10.74 25.96 0.76
C ALA A 185 9.64 26.58 1.64
N GLY A 186 9.04 25.82 2.55
CA GLY A 186 7.91 26.26 3.38
C GLY A 186 6.57 26.29 2.64
N GLY A 187 6.46 25.64 1.47
CA GLY A 187 5.24 25.60 0.66
C GLY A 187 5.40 24.80 -0.63
N TYR A 188 4.28 24.49 -1.28
CA TYR A 188 4.22 23.64 -2.48
C TYR A 188 3.91 24.41 -3.78
N GLN A 189 3.73 25.73 -3.72
CA GLN A 189 3.55 26.56 -4.91
C GLN A 189 4.90 26.83 -5.57
N LEU A 190 4.96 26.77 -6.91
CA LEU A 190 6.20 26.91 -7.67
C LEU A 190 6.90 28.23 -7.41
N ASP A 191 6.18 29.34 -7.25
CA ASP A 191 6.80 30.64 -6.92
C ASP A 191 7.52 30.60 -5.57
N THR A 192 6.92 29.95 -4.55
CA THR A 192 7.55 29.75 -3.24
C THR A 192 8.81 28.90 -3.36
N VAL A 193 8.75 27.83 -4.15
CA VAL A 193 9.88 26.93 -4.39
C VAL A 193 11.01 27.65 -5.15
N PHE A 194 10.68 28.46 -6.16
CA PHE A 194 11.64 29.25 -6.92
C PHE A 194 12.30 30.32 -6.05
N ALA A 195 11.54 31.00 -5.19
CA ALA A 195 12.08 31.96 -4.24
C ALA A 195 13.04 31.32 -3.20
N ALA A 196 12.85 30.04 -2.90
CA ALA A 196 13.69 29.28 -1.96
C ALA A 196 14.87 28.55 -2.64
N ALA A 197 15.18 28.80 -3.91
CA ALA A 197 16.18 28.06 -4.67
C ALA A 197 17.56 27.97 -3.98
N ASP A 198 18.09 29.10 -3.49
CA ASP A 198 19.39 29.12 -2.81
C ASP A 198 19.35 28.39 -1.45
N GLN A 199 18.21 28.47 -0.74
CA GLN A 199 18.00 27.73 0.50
C GLN A 199 17.98 26.22 0.24
N ILE A 200 17.29 25.78 -0.82
CA ILE A 200 17.22 24.38 -1.24
C ILE A 200 18.61 23.86 -1.59
N LYS A 201 19.39 24.58 -2.40
CA LYS A 201 20.76 24.20 -2.78
C LYS A 201 21.71 24.11 -1.58
N ALA A 202 21.53 24.96 -0.58
CA ALA A 202 22.36 24.99 0.63
C ALA A 202 21.93 23.99 1.73
N HIS A 203 20.73 23.40 1.64
CA HIS A 203 20.17 22.57 2.70
C HIS A 203 20.80 21.17 2.77
N ALA A 204 20.90 20.58 3.98
CA ALA A 204 21.45 19.23 4.19
C ALA A 204 20.72 18.11 3.42
N TYR A 205 19.44 18.32 3.12
CA TYR A 205 18.61 17.39 2.35
C TYR A 205 18.61 17.65 0.83
N TYR A 206 19.45 18.54 0.31
CA TYR A 206 19.55 18.80 -1.13
C TYR A 206 19.87 17.53 -1.92
N VAL A 207 20.91 16.78 -1.51
CA VAL A 207 21.36 15.57 -2.21
C VAL A 207 20.26 14.52 -2.34
N PRO A 208 19.57 14.09 -1.24
CA PRO A 208 18.47 13.14 -1.38
C PRO A 208 17.30 13.71 -2.20
N ALA A 209 16.95 15.00 -2.06
CA ALA A 209 15.91 15.63 -2.87
C ALA A 209 16.25 15.58 -4.37
N LEU A 210 17.47 15.96 -4.74
CA LEU A 210 17.97 15.94 -6.11
C LEU A 210 17.90 14.53 -6.69
N ILE A 211 18.44 13.52 -5.99
CA ILE A 211 18.44 12.13 -6.48
C ILE A 211 17.01 11.63 -6.70
N LEU A 212 16.11 11.90 -5.75
CA LEU A 212 14.71 11.46 -5.83
C LEU A 212 13.95 12.12 -6.99
N VAL A 213 14.16 13.43 -7.22
CA VAL A 213 13.59 14.14 -8.38
C VAL A 213 14.17 13.62 -9.69
N LEU A 214 15.49 13.39 -9.75
CA LEU A 214 16.16 12.84 -10.93
C LEU A 214 15.68 11.40 -11.23
N LEU A 215 15.45 10.56 -10.23
CA LEU A 215 14.84 9.23 -10.43
C LEU A 215 13.45 9.34 -11.07
N GLY A 216 12.64 10.30 -10.63
CA GLY A 216 11.37 10.63 -11.27
C GLY A 216 11.55 11.03 -12.74
N ALA A 217 12.40 12.02 -13.01
CA ALA A 217 12.64 12.51 -14.37
C ALA A 217 13.20 11.42 -15.31
N PHE A 218 14.21 10.68 -14.85
CA PHE A 218 14.94 9.69 -15.65
C PHE A 218 14.10 8.46 -15.98
N THR A 219 13.29 7.97 -15.03
CA THR A 219 12.38 6.85 -15.29
C THR A 219 11.33 7.21 -16.36
N LYS A 220 10.72 8.39 -16.27
CA LYS A 220 9.67 8.84 -17.23
C LYS A 220 10.23 9.21 -18.61
N SER A 221 11.45 9.72 -18.67
CA SER A 221 12.13 10.08 -19.93
C SER A 221 13.05 8.98 -20.47
N ALA A 222 12.94 7.76 -19.94
CA ALA A 222 13.67 6.57 -20.42
C ALA A 222 15.21 6.77 -20.48
N GLN A 223 15.76 7.48 -19.50
CA GLN A 223 17.21 7.67 -19.36
C GLN A 223 17.88 6.41 -18.80
N PHE A 224 19.19 6.31 -18.94
CA PHE A 224 19.97 5.23 -18.37
C PHE A 224 19.90 5.23 -16.83
N PRO A 225 19.68 4.07 -16.16
CA PRO A 225 19.53 2.70 -16.70
C PRO A 225 18.07 2.25 -16.97
N PHE A 226 17.11 3.17 -16.98
CA PHE A 226 15.67 2.91 -17.11
C PHE A 226 15.13 2.90 -18.55
N GLN A 227 15.98 2.92 -19.57
CA GLN A 227 15.56 2.99 -20.98
C GLN A 227 14.75 1.77 -21.46
N PHE A 228 14.83 0.65 -20.75
CA PHE A 228 14.30 -0.64 -21.20
C PHE A 228 12.78 -0.69 -21.36
N TRP A 229 12.00 0.10 -20.60
CA TRP A 229 10.54 0.02 -20.70
C TRP A 229 10.01 0.58 -22.03
N LEU A 230 10.71 1.57 -22.60
CA LEU A 230 10.25 2.32 -23.77
C LEU A 230 10.16 1.44 -25.04
N PRO A 231 11.19 0.67 -25.44
CA PRO A 231 11.09 -0.23 -26.59
C PRO A 231 9.98 -1.28 -26.47
N HIS A 232 9.71 -1.75 -25.25
CA HIS A 232 8.66 -2.75 -25.02
C HIS A 232 7.25 -2.13 -24.94
N ALA A 233 7.14 -0.82 -24.75
CA ALA A 233 5.89 -0.09 -24.90
C ALA A 233 5.44 0.02 -26.39
N MET A 234 6.29 -0.35 -27.36
CA MET A 234 5.95 -0.37 -28.80
C MET A 234 4.92 -1.45 -29.20
N ALA A 235 4.43 -2.24 -28.23
CA ALA A 235 3.25 -3.08 -28.40
C ALA A 235 1.95 -2.27 -28.57
N ALA A 236 1.96 -0.99 -28.18
CA ALA A 236 0.83 -0.08 -28.34
C ALA A 236 0.50 0.21 -29.82
N PRO A 237 -0.75 0.61 -30.13
CA PRO A 237 -1.12 1.14 -31.45
C PRO A 237 -0.21 2.31 -31.85
N THR A 238 0.14 2.43 -33.14
CA THR A 238 1.08 3.48 -33.59
C THR A 238 0.68 4.91 -33.24
N PRO A 239 -0.60 5.32 -33.29
CA PRO A 239 -0.99 6.66 -32.87
C PRO A 239 -0.62 6.94 -31.39
N VAL A 240 -0.68 5.93 -30.52
CA VAL A 240 -0.20 6.04 -29.12
C VAL A 240 1.30 6.28 -29.11
N SER A 241 2.07 5.44 -29.81
CA SER A 241 3.54 5.58 -29.85
C SER A 241 3.96 6.94 -30.39
N ALA A 242 3.32 7.41 -31.47
CA ALA A 242 3.56 8.72 -32.05
C ALA A 242 3.28 9.85 -31.04
N TYR A 243 2.23 9.75 -30.23
CA TYR A 243 1.90 10.77 -29.24
C TYR A 243 2.81 10.71 -28.00
N LEU A 244 2.91 9.54 -27.37
CA LEU A 244 3.66 9.31 -26.12
C LEU A 244 5.16 9.57 -26.27
N HIS A 245 5.73 9.19 -27.40
CA HIS A 245 7.19 9.19 -27.60
C HIS A 245 7.70 10.38 -28.41
N SER A 246 6.78 11.22 -28.91
CA SER A 246 7.16 12.43 -29.64
C SER A 246 6.85 13.68 -28.85
N ALA A 247 5.64 13.88 -28.33
CA ALA A 247 5.23 15.18 -27.78
C ALA A 247 5.03 15.19 -26.25
N THR A 248 4.81 14.03 -25.64
CA THR A 248 4.14 13.98 -24.34
C THR A 248 4.90 13.19 -23.26
N MET A 249 4.57 11.91 -23.02
CA MET A 249 4.99 11.13 -21.84
C MET A 249 6.50 11.18 -21.61
N VAL A 250 7.28 10.89 -22.65
CA VAL A 250 8.73 10.83 -22.53
C VAL A 250 9.38 12.21 -22.33
N LYS A 251 8.66 13.27 -22.70
CA LYS A 251 9.07 14.65 -22.46
C LYS A 251 8.60 15.16 -21.09
N ALA A 252 7.75 14.45 -20.35
CA ALA A 252 7.37 14.87 -18.99
C ALA A 252 8.58 14.93 -18.05
N GLY A 253 9.49 13.95 -18.13
CA GLY A 253 10.77 13.99 -17.40
C GLY A 253 11.66 15.17 -17.82
N ILE A 254 11.75 15.44 -19.12
CA ILE A 254 12.51 16.58 -19.65
C ILE A 254 11.89 17.92 -19.23
N PHE A 255 10.55 18.03 -19.26
CA PHE A 255 9.82 19.18 -18.75
C PHE A 255 10.11 19.40 -17.28
N LEU A 256 10.11 18.33 -16.46
CA LEU A 256 10.44 18.43 -15.04
C LEU A 256 11.86 18.95 -14.82
N LEU A 257 12.85 18.45 -15.58
CA LEU A 257 14.23 18.94 -15.51
C LEU A 257 14.32 20.42 -15.88
N ALA A 258 13.63 20.85 -16.95
CA ALA A 258 13.58 22.26 -17.35
C ALA A 258 12.84 23.12 -16.32
N ARG A 259 11.74 22.64 -15.76
CA ARG A 259 10.89 23.33 -14.77
C ARG A 259 11.62 23.56 -13.45
N PHE A 260 12.41 22.59 -13.00
CA PHE A 260 13.20 22.68 -11.78
C PHE A 260 14.62 23.18 -12.01
N HIS A 261 14.98 23.55 -13.24
CA HIS A 261 16.30 24.11 -13.55
C HIS A 261 16.64 25.32 -12.67
N PRO A 262 15.75 26.32 -12.44
CA PRO A 262 16.06 27.45 -11.55
C PRO A 262 16.37 27.07 -10.10
N VAL A 263 15.95 25.87 -9.66
CA VAL A 263 15.99 25.43 -8.26
C VAL A 263 17.10 24.42 -8.00
N LEU A 264 17.32 23.51 -8.96
CA LEU A 264 18.18 22.35 -8.79
C LEU A 264 19.46 22.43 -9.62
N ALA A 265 19.49 23.22 -10.70
CA ALA A 265 20.67 23.38 -11.53
C ALA A 265 21.74 24.25 -10.87
N GLU A 266 22.81 24.56 -11.60
CA GLU A 266 23.96 25.34 -11.13
C GLU A 266 24.75 24.70 -9.98
N THR A 267 24.53 23.41 -9.72
CA THR A 267 25.37 22.63 -8.80
C THR A 267 26.22 21.63 -9.58
N GLU A 268 27.40 21.32 -9.05
CA GLU A 268 28.30 20.32 -9.65
C GLU A 268 27.64 18.93 -9.73
N LEU A 269 26.80 18.58 -8.75
CA LEU A 269 26.05 17.33 -8.73
C LEU A 269 25.01 17.27 -9.85
N TRP A 270 24.23 18.33 -10.06
CA TRP A 270 23.30 18.41 -11.21
C TRP A 270 24.05 18.28 -12.52
N PHE A 271 25.09 19.11 -12.70
CA PHE A 271 25.90 19.12 -13.92
C PHE A 271 26.45 17.73 -14.23
N THR A 272 27.05 17.05 -13.23
CA THR A 272 27.62 15.72 -13.41
C THR A 272 26.57 14.66 -13.70
N LEU A 273 25.54 14.55 -12.85
CA LEU A 273 24.54 13.48 -12.95
C LEU A 273 23.70 13.62 -14.22
N VAL A 274 23.22 14.82 -14.54
CA VAL A 274 22.31 15.05 -15.66
C VAL A 274 23.07 15.00 -17.00
N THR A 275 24.24 15.65 -17.09
CA THR A 275 25.06 15.64 -18.33
C THR A 275 25.53 14.23 -18.67
N LEU A 276 26.10 13.50 -17.69
CA LEU A 276 26.63 12.17 -17.92
C LEU A 276 25.51 11.16 -18.23
N THR A 277 24.40 11.22 -17.49
CA THR A 277 23.25 10.35 -17.76
C THR A 277 22.70 10.60 -19.16
N GLY A 278 22.56 11.87 -19.56
CA GLY A 278 22.13 12.24 -20.91
C GLY A 278 23.07 11.71 -21.99
N LEU A 279 24.39 11.87 -21.82
CA LEU A 279 25.39 11.38 -22.76
C LEU A 279 25.37 9.85 -22.91
N ILE A 280 25.36 9.13 -21.79
CA ILE A 280 25.28 7.65 -21.80
C ILE A 280 23.98 7.21 -22.49
N THR A 281 22.86 7.84 -22.14
CA THR A 281 21.55 7.55 -22.75
C THR A 281 21.57 7.81 -24.25
N MET A 282 22.19 8.91 -24.70
CA MET A 282 22.31 9.26 -26.11
C MET A 282 23.04 8.18 -26.90
N LEU A 283 24.20 7.74 -26.39
CA LEU A 283 25.04 6.71 -27.01
C LEU A 283 24.36 5.33 -27.01
N VAL A 284 23.86 4.89 -25.86
CA VAL A 284 23.15 3.61 -25.71
C VAL A 284 21.92 3.57 -26.62
N GLY A 285 21.15 4.65 -26.65
CA GLY A 285 19.99 4.81 -27.52
C GLY A 285 20.37 4.69 -29.00
N ALA A 286 21.40 5.43 -29.44
CA ALA A 286 21.80 5.45 -30.85
C ALA A 286 22.38 4.10 -31.29
N TYR A 287 23.19 3.45 -30.45
CA TYR A 287 23.75 2.13 -30.71
C TYR A 287 22.65 1.07 -30.88
N PHE A 288 21.71 0.97 -29.93
CA PHE A 288 20.64 -0.02 -30.02
C PHE A 288 19.62 0.31 -31.11
N ALA A 289 19.38 1.58 -31.44
CA ALA A 289 18.54 1.96 -32.59
C ALA A 289 19.09 1.35 -33.89
N LEU A 290 20.40 1.44 -34.11
CA LEU A 290 21.06 0.84 -35.26
C LEU A 290 20.99 -0.68 -35.28
N LEU A 291 20.76 -1.36 -34.15
CA LEU A 291 20.67 -2.82 -34.06
C LEU A 291 19.24 -3.36 -34.23
N LYS A 292 18.20 -2.54 -34.03
CA LYS A 292 16.82 -3.04 -34.12
C LYS A 292 16.40 -3.32 -35.56
N HIS A 293 15.67 -4.41 -35.78
CA HIS A 293 15.09 -4.75 -37.09
C HIS A 293 13.62 -4.33 -37.22
N ASP A 294 12.99 -3.96 -36.11
CA ASP A 294 11.61 -3.48 -36.05
C ASP A 294 11.58 -1.95 -36.22
N LEU A 295 10.73 -1.43 -37.11
CA LEU A 295 10.64 0.02 -37.35
C LEU A 295 10.30 0.80 -36.08
N LYS A 296 9.29 0.37 -35.31
CA LYS A 296 8.92 1.05 -34.05
C LYS A 296 10.01 0.88 -33.00
N GLY A 297 10.65 -0.29 -32.96
CA GLY A 297 11.79 -0.56 -32.08
C GLY A 297 12.98 0.37 -32.35
N LEU A 298 13.34 0.58 -33.61
CA LEU A 298 14.37 1.55 -34.02
C LEU A 298 13.96 2.96 -33.59
N LEU A 299 12.72 3.36 -33.87
CA LEU A 299 12.22 4.69 -33.51
C LEU A 299 12.20 4.90 -32.00
N ALA A 300 11.83 3.90 -31.19
CA ALA A 300 11.87 3.98 -29.73
C ALA A 300 13.29 4.26 -29.22
N PHE A 301 14.29 3.52 -29.68
CA PHE A 301 15.69 3.76 -29.28
C PHE A 301 16.25 5.08 -29.83
N SER A 302 15.80 5.51 -31.01
CA SER A 302 16.13 6.84 -31.52
C SER A 302 15.52 7.96 -30.66
N THR A 303 14.33 7.74 -30.08
CA THR A 303 13.73 8.63 -29.09
C THR A 303 14.55 8.65 -27.80
N VAL A 304 14.96 7.50 -27.26
CA VAL A 304 15.88 7.42 -26.11
C VAL A 304 17.13 8.27 -26.38
N SER A 305 17.72 8.12 -27.56
CA SER A 305 18.93 8.85 -27.94
C SER A 305 18.72 10.37 -27.93
N HIS A 306 17.63 10.85 -28.54
CA HIS A 306 17.32 12.27 -28.64
C HIS A 306 16.91 12.87 -27.29
N LEU A 307 16.25 12.12 -26.42
CA LEU A 307 15.99 12.56 -25.05
C LEU A 307 17.27 12.61 -24.22
N GLY A 308 18.20 11.69 -24.43
CA GLY A 308 19.55 11.75 -23.84
C GLY A 308 20.31 13.01 -24.26
N LEU A 309 20.22 13.39 -25.54
CA LEU A 309 20.78 14.66 -26.04
C LEU A 309 20.17 15.86 -25.31
N ILE A 310 18.83 15.93 -25.20
CA ILE A 310 18.16 17.04 -24.51
C ILE A 310 18.51 17.06 -23.01
N CYS A 311 18.56 15.88 -22.38
CA CYS A 311 18.96 15.74 -20.98
C CYS A 311 20.40 16.25 -20.77
N MET A 312 21.32 15.90 -21.67
CA MET A 312 22.70 16.39 -21.62
C MET A 312 22.76 17.93 -21.70
N LEU A 313 21.99 18.54 -22.61
CA LEU A 313 21.95 20.00 -22.74
C LEU A 313 21.39 20.69 -21.47
N LEU A 314 20.33 20.15 -20.88
CA LEU A 314 19.81 20.66 -19.60
C LEU A 314 20.77 20.41 -18.42
N GLY A 315 21.65 19.40 -18.53
CA GLY A 315 22.72 19.15 -17.58
C GLY A 315 23.85 20.17 -17.67
N ILE A 316 24.25 20.56 -18.89
CA ILE A 316 25.28 21.59 -19.12
C ILE A 316 24.87 22.92 -18.48
N GLY A 317 23.57 23.25 -18.53
CA GLY A 317 22.97 24.30 -17.72
C GLY A 317 23.31 25.75 -18.11
N THR A 318 24.08 25.96 -19.18
CA THR A 318 24.30 27.30 -19.74
C THR A 318 23.02 27.80 -20.44
N GLN A 319 22.84 29.11 -20.51
CA GLN A 319 21.70 29.72 -21.22
C GLN A 319 21.61 29.24 -22.68
N ALA A 320 22.74 29.15 -23.38
CA ALA A 320 22.80 28.64 -24.75
C ALA A 320 22.40 27.15 -24.84
N ALA A 321 22.83 26.32 -23.88
CA ALA A 321 22.42 24.91 -23.83
C ALA A 321 20.93 24.75 -23.54
N VAL A 322 20.34 25.58 -22.68
CA VAL A 322 18.89 25.60 -22.44
C VAL A 322 18.12 25.96 -23.72
N ILE A 323 18.54 26.99 -24.46
CA ILE A 323 17.93 27.36 -25.75
C ILE A 323 18.02 26.18 -26.74
N ALA A 324 19.20 25.57 -26.85
CA ALA A 324 19.41 24.41 -27.71
C ALA A 324 18.52 23.22 -27.32
N ALA A 325 18.35 22.97 -26.01
CA ALA A 325 17.50 21.91 -25.47
C ALA A 325 16.03 22.15 -25.86
N LEU A 326 15.51 23.34 -25.58
CA LEU A 326 14.13 23.73 -25.88
C LEU A 326 13.85 23.71 -27.39
N PHE A 327 14.79 24.17 -28.20
CA PHE A 327 14.68 24.10 -29.65
C PHE A 327 14.69 22.65 -30.16
N HIS A 328 15.55 21.79 -29.60
CA HIS A 328 15.56 20.37 -29.95
C HIS A 328 14.30 19.64 -29.47
N ILE A 329 13.67 20.04 -28.36
CA ILE A 329 12.37 19.51 -27.91
C ILE A 329 11.30 19.71 -29.00
N ILE A 330 11.21 20.92 -29.57
CA ILE A 330 10.28 21.25 -30.65
C ILE A 330 10.61 20.41 -31.88
N ASN A 331 11.86 20.43 -32.33
CA ASN A 331 12.27 19.69 -33.53
C ASN A 331 11.98 18.19 -33.38
N HIS A 332 12.40 17.59 -32.26
CA HIS A 332 12.15 16.20 -31.95
C HIS A 332 10.66 15.85 -31.92
N ALA A 333 9.81 16.73 -31.39
CA ALA A 333 8.36 16.48 -31.40
C ALA A 333 7.81 16.37 -32.83
N LEU A 334 8.24 17.27 -33.72
CA LEU A 334 7.75 17.33 -35.11
C LEU A 334 8.23 16.11 -35.92
N PHE A 335 9.54 15.89 -36.01
CA PHE A 335 10.04 14.82 -36.87
C PHE A 335 9.73 13.43 -36.30
N LYS A 336 9.69 13.25 -34.98
CA LYS A 336 9.41 11.93 -34.41
C LYS A 336 7.94 11.53 -34.55
N ALA A 337 7.01 12.47 -34.38
CA ALA A 337 5.59 12.20 -34.58
C ALA A 337 5.32 11.78 -36.03
N ALA A 338 5.92 12.49 -36.99
CA ALA A 338 5.83 12.15 -38.41
C ALA A 338 6.47 10.79 -38.74
N LEU A 339 7.63 10.46 -38.17
CA LEU A 339 8.28 9.15 -38.39
C LEU A 339 7.47 7.99 -37.81
N PHE A 340 6.89 8.12 -36.62
CA PHE A 340 6.02 7.08 -36.07
C PHE A 340 4.76 6.90 -36.92
N MET A 341 4.10 7.99 -37.35
CA MET A 341 2.95 7.90 -38.26
C MET A 341 3.33 7.26 -39.60
N THR A 342 4.51 7.57 -40.14
CA THR A 342 5.05 6.94 -41.35
C THR A 342 5.29 5.44 -41.15
N ALA A 343 5.92 5.04 -40.05
CA ALA A 343 6.10 3.63 -39.70
C ALA A 343 4.75 2.91 -39.54
N GLY A 344 3.73 3.59 -39.01
CA GLY A 344 2.38 3.05 -38.91
C GLY A 344 1.66 2.93 -40.26
N ILE A 345 1.88 3.86 -41.20
CA ILE A 345 1.42 3.74 -42.58
C ILE A 345 2.04 2.50 -43.23
N ILE A 346 3.36 2.34 -43.12
CA ILE A 346 4.07 1.18 -43.70
C ILE A 346 3.54 -0.13 -43.09
N ASP A 347 3.38 -0.20 -41.77
CA ASP A 347 2.85 -1.39 -41.07
C ASP A 347 1.40 -1.70 -41.52
N HIS A 348 0.56 -0.67 -41.64
CA HIS A 348 -0.84 -0.82 -42.05
C HIS A 348 -0.99 -1.34 -43.49
N GLU A 349 -0.23 -0.76 -44.43
CA GLU A 349 -0.32 -1.04 -45.87
C GLU A 349 0.46 -2.30 -46.30
N SER A 350 1.50 -2.68 -45.57
CA SER A 350 2.30 -3.88 -45.88
C SER A 350 1.99 -5.10 -45.02
N GLY A 351 1.38 -4.91 -43.84
CA GLY A 351 1.13 -5.96 -42.86
C GLY A 351 2.37 -6.41 -42.09
N THR A 352 3.51 -5.72 -42.22
CA THR A 352 4.71 -6.00 -41.43
C THR A 352 5.52 -4.73 -41.17
N ARG A 353 6.28 -4.74 -40.08
CA ARG A 353 7.20 -3.66 -39.68
C ARG A 353 8.66 -4.12 -39.54
N ASP A 354 8.96 -5.32 -40.03
CA ASP A 354 10.29 -5.91 -40.01
C ASP A 354 11.11 -5.42 -41.22
N MET A 355 12.13 -4.61 -40.96
CA MET A 355 13.01 -4.01 -41.97
C MET A 355 13.82 -5.04 -42.77
N ARG A 356 13.88 -6.30 -42.32
CA ARG A 356 14.52 -7.38 -43.10
C ARG A 356 13.62 -7.90 -44.23
N LYS A 357 12.32 -7.60 -44.17
CA LYS A 357 11.31 -8.01 -45.16
C LYS A 357 10.90 -6.84 -46.05
N LEU A 358 10.82 -5.63 -45.49
CA LEU A 358 10.49 -4.41 -46.21
C LEU A 358 11.68 -4.02 -47.11
N GLN A 359 11.47 -3.99 -48.43
CA GLN A 359 12.45 -3.52 -49.41
C GLN A 359 11.75 -3.03 -50.69
N GLY A 360 12.37 -2.10 -51.41
CA GLY A 360 11.89 -1.61 -52.70
C GLY A 360 10.55 -0.86 -52.67
N LEU A 361 10.15 -0.28 -51.52
CA LEU A 361 8.84 0.35 -51.38
C LEU A 361 8.69 1.71 -52.09
N MET A 362 9.78 2.33 -52.56
CA MET A 362 9.74 3.63 -53.23
C MET A 362 8.81 3.65 -54.45
N SER A 363 8.76 2.56 -55.23
CA SER A 363 7.93 2.46 -56.44
C SER A 363 6.43 2.27 -56.13
N LEU A 364 6.10 1.77 -54.94
CA LEU A 364 4.72 1.45 -54.54
C LEU A 364 4.09 2.55 -53.69
N MET A 365 4.89 3.26 -52.89
CA MET A 365 4.45 4.30 -51.96
C MET A 365 5.30 5.59 -52.09
N PRO A 366 5.41 6.20 -53.28
CA PRO A 366 6.31 7.33 -53.53
C PRO A 366 6.02 8.55 -52.64
N ILE A 367 4.75 8.81 -52.29
CA ILE A 367 4.39 9.95 -51.43
C ILE A 367 4.89 9.68 -50.01
N THR A 368 4.58 8.51 -49.47
CA THR A 368 5.03 8.09 -48.13
C THR A 368 6.56 8.07 -48.04
N ALA A 369 7.24 7.55 -49.07
CA ALA A 369 8.69 7.53 -49.14
C ALA A 369 9.30 8.95 -49.15
N THR A 370 8.73 9.87 -49.93
CA THR A 370 9.20 11.27 -49.99
C THR A 370 9.04 11.97 -48.64
N LEU A 371 7.88 11.82 -47.99
CA LEU A 371 7.64 12.37 -46.66
C LEU A 371 8.57 11.74 -45.61
N ALA A 372 8.80 10.43 -45.68
CA ALA A 372 9.73 9.73 -44.81
C ALA A 372 11.15 10.28 -44.95
N MET A 373 11.62 10.50 -46.18
CA MET A 373 12.96 11.05 -46.46
C MET A 373 13.14 12.46 -45.91
N ILE A 374 12.15 13.35 -46.12
CA ILE A 374 12.17 14.72 -45.58
C ILE A 374 12.33 14.71 -44.05
N VAL A 375 11.52 13.90 -43.38
CA VAL A 375 11.49 13.87 -41.92
C VAL A 375 12.70 13.13 -41.34
N ALA A 376 13.16 12.06 -41.99
CA ALA A 376 14.38 11.35 -41.61
C ALA A 376 15.64 12.21 -41.82
N ALA A 377 15.67 13.05 -42.86
CA ALA A 377 16.76 14.01 -43.07
C ALA A 377 16.81 15.07 -41.96
N SER A 378 15.65 15.54 -41.48
CA SER A 378 15.59 16.35 -40.25
C SER A 378 16.15 15.60 -39.04
N MET A 379 15.72 14.36 -38.79
CA MET A 379 16.24 13.53 -37.69
C MET A 379 17.76 13.28 -37.78
N ALA A 380 18.28 13.08 -38.99
CA ALA A 380 19.71 12.91 -39.26
C ALA A 380 20.49 14.21 -39.02
N GLY A 381 19.85 15.37 -39.20
CA GLY A 381 20.46 16.68 -39.05
C GLY A 381 21.12 17.17 -40.33
N ILE A 382 20.41 17.09 -41.46
CA ILE A 382 20.90 17.53 -42.78
C ILE A 382 20.35 18.93 -43.10
N PRO A 383 21.15 19.88 -43.64
CA PRO A 383 20.63 21.15 -44.15
C PRO A 383 19.66 20.93 -45.34
N PRO A 384 18.56 21.70 -45.49
CA PRO A 384 18.15 22.89 -44.73
C PRO A 384 17.13 22.60 -43.61
N PHE A 385 17.05 21.38 -43.08
CA PHE A 385 16.00 21.00 -42.12
C PHE A 385 16.31 21.48 -40.69
N ASN A 386 15.27 21.74 -39.89
CA ASN A 386 15.38 22.22 -38.50
C ASN A 386 16.28 21.35 -37.59
N GLY A 387 16.32 20.04 -37.81
CA GLY A 387 17.15 19.14 -37.02
C GLY A 387 18.66 19.40 -37.14
N PHE A 388 19.13 19.90 -38.29
CA PHE A 388 20.54 20.30 -38.48
C PHE A 388 20.93 21.38 -37.48
N MET A 389 20.16 22.47 -37.43
CA MET A 389 20.40 23.59 -36.53
C MET A 389 20.47 23.16 -35.07
N SER A 390 19.52 22.33 -34.62
CA SER A 390 19.53 21.87 -33.22
C SER A 390 20.69 20.95 -32.88
N LYS A 391 21.19 20.15 -33.84
CA LYS A 391 22.38 19.31 -33.63
C LYS A 391 23.67 20.12 -33.67
N GLU A 392 23.76 21.11 -34.54
CA GLU A 392 24.92 22.01 -34.58
C GLU A 392 25.05 22.77 -33.25
N LEU A 393 23.95 23.33 -32.74
CA LEU A 393 23.91 23.95 -31.40
C LEU A 393 24.28 22.96 -30.29
N PHE A 394 23.83 21.71 -30.40
CA PHE A 394 24.23 20.69 -29.44
C PHE A 394 25.74 20.42 -29.44
N LEU A 395 26.35 20.30 -30.61
CA LEU A 395 27.79 20.06 -30.74
C LEU A 395 28.60 21.28 -30.26
N ASP A 396 28.11 22.49 -30.50
CA ASP A 396 28.68 23.72 -29.93
C ASP A 396 28.70 23.71 -28.40
N GLN A 397 27.57 23.36 -27.78
CA GLN A 397 27.49 23.30 -26.31
C GLN A 397 28.29 22.14 -25.72
N ALA A 398 28.43 21.03 -26.44
CA ALA A 398 29.32 19.93 -26.06
C ALA A 398 30.82 20.31 -26.10
N LEU A 399 31.22 21.33 -26.88
CA LEU A 399 32.58 21.87 -26.86
C LEU A 399 32.83 22.79 -25.66
N GLN A 400 31.79 23.49 -25.19
CA GLN A 400 31.92 24.52 -24.15
C GLN A 400 31.81 23.97 -22.72
N GLN A 401 31.43 22.71 -22.54
CA GLN A 401 31.38 22.07 -21.22
C GLN A 401 32.78 21.75 -20.65
N HIS A 402 32.85 21.59 -19.32
CA HIS A 402 34.10 21.38 -18.58
C HIS A 402 34.09 20.09 -17.72
N LEU A 403 33.23 19.12 -18.05
CA LEU A 403 33.15 17.82 -17.37
C LEU A 403 34.49 17.08 -17.51
N PHE A 404 34.97 16.51 -16.41
CA PHE A 404 36.29 15.86 -16.30
C PHE A 404 37.51 16.78 -16.49
N GLY A 405 37.36 18.10 -16.40
CA GLY A 405 38.47 19.05 -16.41
C GLY A 405 39.35 18.92 -17.67
N GLY A 406 40.62 18.55 -17.52
CA GLY A 406 41.55 18.38 -18.65
C GLY A 406 41.17 17.28 -19.66
N LEU A 407 40.24 16.39 -19.32
CA LEU A 407 39.69 15.36 -20.22
C LEU A 407 38.37 15.79 -20.89
N SER A 408 37.96 17.06 -20.77
CA SER A 408 36.70 17.56 -21.32
C SER A 408 36.59 17.40 -22.84
N TRP A 409 37.72 17.33 -23.56
CA TRP A 409 37.78 17.09 -25.01
C TRP A 409 37.14 15.75 -25.43
N PHE A 410 37.03 14.79 -24.52
CA PHE A 410 36.45 13.47 -24.80
C PHE A 410 34.92 13.54 -24.98
N ILE A 411 34.24 14.46 -24.29
CA ILE A 411 32.79 14.62 -24.35
C ILE A 411 32.28 15.04 -25.74
N PRO A 412 32.81 16.09 -26.40
CA PRO A 412 32.40 16.44 -27.75
C PRO A 412 32.71 15.33 -28.77
N ILE A 413 33.76 14.54 -28.59
CA ILE A 413 34.01 13.35 -29.43
C ILE A 413 32.88 12.33 -29.27
N LEU A 414 32.52 11.98 -28.03
CA LEU A 414 31.40 11.07 -27.76
C LEU A 414 30.08 11.64 -28.29
N ALA A 415 29.87 12.96 -28.17
CA ALA A 415 28.73 13.65 -28.75
C ALA A 415 28.67 13.49 -30.28
N THR A 416 29.81 13.66 -30.96
CA THR A 416 29.93 13.42 -32.41
C THR A 416 29.68 11.95 -32.75
N VAL A 417 30.18 10.99 -31.97
CA VAL A 417 29.89 9.56 -32.18
C VAL A 417 28.40 9.26 -32.07
N GLY A 418 27.71 9.84 -31.07
CA GLY A 418 26.26 9.75 -30.95
C GLY A 418 25.54 10.34 -32.18
N ALA A 419 26.00 11.48 -32.69
CA ALA A 419 25.48 12.09 -33.91
C ALA A 419 25.75 11.22 -35.16
N MET A 420 26.92 10.60 -35.28
CA MET A 420 27.26 9.65 -36.36
C MET A 420 26.32 8.46 -36.36
N LEU A 421 26.10 7.83 -35.20
CA LEU A 421 25.14 6.73 -35.05
C LEU A 421 23.71 7.19 -35.38
N SER A 422 23.37 8.44 -35.06
CA SER A 422 22.09 9.05 -35.41
C SER A 422 21.87 9.17 -36.92
N VAL A 423 22.90 9.59 -37.65
CA VAL A 423 22.87 9.58 -39.11
C VAL A 423 22.77 8.13 -39.63
N ALA A 424 23.57 7.20 -39.10
CA ALA A 424 23.60 5.82 -39.55
C ALA A 424 22.23 5.11 -39.43
N TYR A 425 21.55 5.21 -38.28
CA TYR A 425 20.22 4.59 -38.14
C TYR A 425 19.14 5.33 -38.95
N SER A 426 19.31 6.64 -39.22
CA SER A 426 18.37 7.41 -40.06
C SER A 426 18.49 6.99 -41.53
N ILE A 427 19.72 6.81 -42.03
CA ILE A 427 19.98 6.23 -43.35
C ILE A 427 19.40 4.82 -43.40
N ARG A 428 19.64 4.00 -42.38
CA ARG A 428 19.11 2.64 -42.31
C ARG A 428 17.58 2.60 -42.40
N PHE A 429 16.88 3.47 -41.68
CA PHE A 429 15.43 3.58 -41.73
C PHE A 429 14.92 3.83 -43.16
N ILE A 430 15.61 4.67 -43.93
CA ILE A 430 15.22 4.99 -45.31
C ILE A 430 15.68 3.94 -46.31
N HIS A 431 16.97 3.61 -46.33
CA HIS A 431 17.54 2.71 -47.32
C HIS A 431 16.96 1.30 -47.21
N ASP A 432 16.95 0.70 -46.01
CA ASP A 432 16.49 -0.68 -45.83
C ASP A 432 15.03 -0.84 -46.29
N VAL A 433 14.17 0.15 -46.03
CA VAL A 433 12.73 0.08 -46.33
C VAL A 433 12.41 0.41 -47.78
N PHE A 434 13.00 1.47 -48.34
CA PHE A 434 12.56 2.03 -49.62
C PHE A 434 13.44 1.63 -50.81
N PHE A 435 14.73 1.33 -50.59
CA PHE A 435 15.73 1.20 -51.67
C PHE A 435 16.51 -0.13 -51.69
N ASN A 436 16.47 -0.93 -50.61
CA ASN A 436 17.34 -2.10 -50.43
C ASN A 436 16.97 -3.33 -51.30
N GLY A 437 17.15 -3.21 -52.61
CA GLY A 437 16.85 -4.23 -53.61
C GLY A 437 15.40 -4.19 -54.10
N ASP A 438 15.05 -5.14 -54.97
CA ASP A 438 13.72 -5.21 -55.59
C ASP A 438 12.62 -5.57 -54.60
N TYR A 439 11.38 -5.15 -54.87
CA TYR A 439 10.23 -5.50 -54.05
C TYR A 439 10.07 -7.03 -53.90
N LYS A 440 9.80 -7.47 -52.67
CA LYS A 440 9.43 -8.86 -52.33
C LYS A 440 7.98 -8.91 -51.89
N GLU A 441 7.32 -10.05 -52.09
CA GLU A 441 5.94 -10.24 -51.67
C GLU A 441 5.78 -10.07 -50.14
N LEU A 442 4.86 -9.21 -49.75
CA LEU A 442 4.52 -8.88 -48.36
C LEU A 442 3.11 -9.35 -48.03
N PRO A 443 2.76 -9.52 -46.73
CA PRO A 443 1.42 -9.96 -46.31
C PRO A 443 0.26 -9.16 -46.90
N LYS A 444 0.48 -7.87 -47.14
CA LYS A 444 -0.42 -6.99 -47.89
C LYS A 444 0.38 -6.28 -48.97
N LYS A 445 -0.23 -6.08 -50.14
CA LYS A 445 0.37 -5.32 -51.24
C LYS A 445 0.36 -3.83 -50.87
N PRO A 446 1.52 -3.20 -50.64
CA PRO A 446 1.56 -1.80 -50.18
C PRO A 446 1.11 -0.83 -51.27
N HIS A 447 0.40 0.23 -50.87
CA HIS A 447 0.08 1.39 -51.71
C HIS A 447 0.09 2.65 -50.85
N ASP A 448 0.25 3.83 -51.46
CA ASP A 448 0.14 5.09 -50.70
C ASP A 448 -1.25 5.18 -50.02
N PRO A 449 -1.30 5.61 -48.75
CA PRO A 449 -2.56 5.63 -48.00
C PRO A 449 -3.48 6.76 -48.49
N PRO A 450 -4.75 6.79 -48.06
CA PRO A 450 -5.65 7.92 -48.31
C PRO A 450 -5.00 9.24 -47.88
N ARG A 451 -5.20 10.31 -48.66
CA ARG A 451 -4.55 11.62 -48.45
C ARG A 451 -4.71 12.18 -47.03
N MET A 452 -5.85 11.91 -46.39
CA MET A 452 -6.14 12.36 -45.03
C MET A 452 -5.34 11.61 -43.95
N MET A 453 -4.89 10.39 -44.23
CA MET A 453 -3.97 9.64 -43.35
C MET A 453 -2.54 10.17 -43.46
N SER A 454 -2.10 10.58 -44.65
CA SER A 454 -0.76 11.16 -44.87
C SER A 454 -0.66 12.66 -44.55
N ALA A 455 -1.79 13.38 -44.51
CA ALA A 455 -1.82 14.83 -44.27
C ALA A 455 -1.12 15.25 -42.95
N PRO A 456 -1.33 14.58 -41.79
CA PRO A 456 -0.56 14.85 -40.57
C PRO A 456 0.96 14.77 -40.75
N VAL A 457 1.45 13.78 -41.49
CA VAL A 457 2.88 13.60 -41.79
C VAL A 457 3.39 14.74 -42.68
N ALA A 458 2.62 15.12 -43.70
CA ALA A 458 2.97 16.20 -44.61
C ALA A 458 3.05 17.56 -43.89
N VAL A 459 2.09 17.86 -43.00
CA VAL A 459 2.10 19.10 -42.18
C VAL A 459 3.37 19.16 -41.31
N LEU A 460 3.70 18.08 -40.61
CA LEU A 460 4.89 18.03 -39.77
C LEU A 460 6.19 18.08 -40.58
N GLY A 461 6.25 17.42 -41.74
CA GLY A 461 7.38 17.49 -42.66
C GLY A 461 7.60 18.90 -43.22
N PHE A 462 6.52 19.59 -43.59
CA PHE A 462 6.57 20.99 -43.99
C PHE A 462 7.08 21.89 -42.85
N LEU A 463 6.60 21.70 -41.62
CA LEU A 463 7.09 22.46 -40.47
C LEU A 463 8.59 22.22 -40.19
N CYS A 464 9.11 21.01 -40.44
CA CYS A 464 10.55 20.73 -40.32
C CYS A 464 11.40 21.55 -41.30
N ILE A 465 10.88 21.79 -42.52
CA ILE A 465 11.52 22.64 -43.53
C ILE A 465 11.35 24.10 -43.16
N ALA A 466 10.12 24.54 -42.86
CA ALA A 466 9.80 25.94 -42.57
C ALA A 466 10.60 26.47 -41.37
N ILE A 467 10.72 25.69 -40.30
CA ILE A 467 11.53 26.06 -39.12
C ILE A 467 13.02 26.03 -39.44
N GLY A 468 13.49 25.15 -40.33
CA GLY A 468 14.89 25.12 -40.74
C GLY A 468 15.30 26.33 -41.59
N VAL A 469 14.42 26.76 -42.50
CA VAL A 469 14.68 27.90 -43.40
C VAL A 469 14.43 29.24 -42.70
N ALA A 470 13.40 29.34 -41.86
CA ALA A 470 12.99 30.58 -41.20
C ALA A 470 12.76 30.38 -39.68
N PRO A 471 13.81 30.03 -38.91
CA PRO A 471 13.70 29.69 -37.49
C PRO A 471 13.22 30.87 -36.63
N MET A 472 13.75 32.08 -36.91
CA MET A 472 13.44 33.28 -36.14
C MET A 472 11.96 33.66 -36.26
N THR A 473 11.38 33.63 -37.46
CA THR A 473 9.97 34.00 -37.64
C THR A 473 9.00 32.97 -37.07
N MET A 474 9.38 31.68 -37.10
CA MET A 474 8.51 30.58 -36.72
C MET A 474 8.50 30.30 -35.21
N VAL A 475 9.64 30.48 -34.53
CA VAL A 475 9.82 29.93 -33.17
C VAL A 475 10.37 30.92 -32.15
N SER A 476 10.98 32.05 -32.54
CA SER A 476 11.72 32.91 -31.59
C SER A 476 10.87 33.36 -30.40
N GLY A 477 9.67 33.89 -30.64
CA GLY A 477 8.83 34.43 -29.55
C GLY A 477 8.46 33.39 -28.49
N ILE A 478 8.15 32.15 -28.89
CA ILE A 478 7.86 31.07 -27.94
C ILE A 478 9.15 30.63 -27.24
N LEU A 479 10.27 30.57 -27.96
CA LEU A 479 11.54 30.09 -27.45
C LEU A 479 12.19 31.09 -26.47
N ASP A 480 12.08 32.39 -26.72
CA ASP A 480 12.52 33.47 -25.84
C ASP A 480 11.85 33.34 -24.47
N GLN A 481 10.52 33.25 -24.46
CA GLN A 481 9.73 33.13 -23.22
C GLN A 481 9.94 31.78 -22.54
N ALA A 482 10.08 30.70 -23.29
CA ALA A 482 10.36 29.38 -22.72
C ALA A 482 11.76 29.33 -22.10
N ALA A 483 12.77 29.90 -22.75
CA ALA A 483 14.13 30.00 -22.21
C ALA A 483 14.12 30.88 -20.95
N ALA A 484 13.45 32.02 -20.98
CA ALA A 484 13.35 32.92 -19.82
C ALA A 484 12.69 32.24 -18.61
N ALA A 485 11.67 31.41 -18.83
CA ALA A 485 11.03 30.64 -17.76
C ALA A 485 11.96 29.58 -17.14
N VAL A 486 12.93 29.05 -17.88
CA VAL A 486 13.87 28.01 -17.43
C VAL A 486 15.14 28.60 -16.81
N THR A 487 15.64 29.73 -17.33
CA THR A 487 16.84 30.41 -16.83
C THR A 487 16.53 31.44 -15.76
N GLY A 488 15.27 31.80 -15.54
CA GLY A 488 14.85 32.82 -14.58
C GLY A 488 15.21 34.26 -14.98
N SER A 489 15.65 34.48 -16.22
CA SER A 489 16.11 35.78 -16.72
C SER A 489 15.73 35.97 -18.20
N PRO A 490 15.46 37.21 -18.67
CA PRO A 490 15.16 37.47 -20.07
C PRO A 490 16.26 36.97 -21.00
N VAL A 491 15.87 36.26 -22.07
CA VAL A 491 16.79 35.66 -23.05
C VAL A 491 16.43 36.15 -24.44
N GLU A 492 17.42 36.63 -25.19
CA GLU A 492 17.27 36.93 -26.63
C GLU A 492 17.81 35.74 -27.43
N VAL A 493 16.93 34.97 -28.07
CA VAL A 493 17.32 33.82 -28.88
C VAL A 493 17.80 34.28 -30.25
N LYS A 494 19.01 33.83 -30.64
CA LYS A 494 19.56 34.03 -31.98
C LYS A 494 19.76 32.68 -32.65
N LEU A 495 18.95 32.41 -33.67
CA LEU A 495 19.02 31.19 -34.46
C LEU A 495 19.33 31.54 -35.92
N SER A 496 20.41 30.98 -36.44
CA SER A 496 20.72 31.05 -37.87
C SER A 496 20.94 29.65 -38.44
N LEU A 497 20.57 29.45 -39.71
CA LEU A 497 20.83 28.18 -40.40
C LEU A 497 22.33 27.96 -40.63
N TRP A 498 23.10 29.04 -40.75
CA TRP A 498 24.51 29.00 -41.09
C TRP A 498 25.29 30.03 -40.25
N HIS A 499 26.18 29.55 -39.39
CA HIS A 499 27.00 30.39 -38.50
C HIS A 499 28.43 30.65 -39.03
N GLY A 500 28.77 30.17 -40.23
CA GLY A 500 30.12 30.24 -40.81
C GLY A 500 30.84 28.88 -40.76
N PHE A 501 32.06 28.82 -41.31
CA PHE A 501 32.92 27.65 -41.10
C PHE A 501 33.46 27.66 -39.67
N ASN A 502 32.89 26.82 -38.81
CA ASN A 502 33.25 26.70 -37.40
C ASN A 502 33.46 25.22 -37.00
N MET A 503 33.91 24.98 -35.75
CA MET A 503 34.15 23.64 -35.25
C MET A 503 32.87 22.78 -35.16
N PRO A 504 31.71 23.29 -34.69
CA PRO A 504 30.44 22.56 -34.73
C PRO A 504 30.02 22.08 -36.14
N LEU A 505 30.25 22.89 -37.18
CA LEU A 505 29.98 22.53 -38.57
C LEU A 505 30.91 21.41 -39.05
N LEU A 506 32.21 21.48 -38.70
CA LEU A 506 33.16 20.41 -39.01
C LEU A 506 32.74 19.10 -38.32
N MET A 507 32.36 19.16 -37.04
CA MET A 507 31.85 18.00 -36.30
C MET A 507 30.56 17.46 -36.91
N SER A 508 29.68 18.32 -37.43
CA SER A 508 28.47 17.91 -38.15
C SER A 508 28.79 17.23 -39.48
N ALA A 509 29.77 17.73 -40.24
CA ALA A 509 30.24 17.10 -41.47
C ALA A 509 30.88 15.73 -41.19
N VAL A 510 31.71 15.63 -40.14
CA VAL A 510 32.27 14.37 -39.64
C VAL A 510 31.15 13.42 -39.21
N ALA A 511 30.10 13.92 -38.55
CA ALA A 511 28.95 13.11 -38.15
C ALA A 511 28.22 12.50 -39.35
N VAL A 512 28.03 13.27 -40.43
CA VAL A 512 27.39 12.80 -41.66
C VAL A 512 28.26 11.75 -42.36
N VAL A 513 29.53 12.07 -42.64
CA VAL A 513 30.46 11.14 -43.33
C VAL A 513 30.67 9.88 -42.50
N GLY A 514 30.92 10.04 -41.20
CA GLY A 514 31.09 8.94 -40.26
C GLY A 514 29.84 8.06 -40.14
N GLY A 515 28.65 8.65 -40.10
CA GLY A 515 27.38 7.92 -40.09
C GLY A 515 27.15 7.10 -41.36
N ILE A 516 27.52 7.64 -42.53
CA ILE A 516 27.50 6.90 -43.80
C ILE A 516 28.46 5.70 -43.76
N LEU A 517 29.70 5.91 -43.28
CA LEU A 517 30.69 4.83 -43.17
C LEU A 517 30.25 3.73 -42.20
N ILE A 518 29.66 4.10 -41.05
CA ILE A 518 29.08 3.15 -40.09
C ILE A 518 27.94 2.36 -40.75
N TYR A 519 27.06 3.03 -41.50
CA TYR A 519 25.96 2.37 -42.19
C TYR A 519 26.46 1.36 -43.25
N LEU A 520 27.47 1.73 -44.04
CA LEU A 520 28.09 0.84 -45.03
C LEU A 520 28.78 -0.35 -44.35
N SER A 521 29.34 -0.16 -43.16
CA SER A 521 30.04 -1.20 -42.39
C SER A 521 29.15 -1.93 -41.38
N ARG A 522 27.83 -1.76 -41.44
CA ARG A 522 26.87 -2.23 -40.42
C ARG A 522 26.91 -3.75 -40.16
N ASP A 523 27.25 -4.55 -41.17
CA ASP A 523 27.32 -6.01 -41.03
C ASP A 523 28.43 -6.45 -40.06
N GLN A 524 29.54 -5.70 -40.00
CA GLN A 524 30.59 -5.93 -39.01
C GLN A 524 30.09 -5.59 -37.61
N LEU A 525 29.34 -4.50 -37.45
CA LEU A 525 28.74 -4.10 -36.17
C LEU A 525 27.69 -5.11 -35.69
N PHE A 526 26.88 -5.66 -36.60
CA PHE A 526 25.96 -6.75 -36.28
C PHE A 526 26.70 -8.02 -35.88
N THR A 527 27.80 -8.36 -36.55
CA THR A 527 28.63 -9.53 -36.23
C THR A 527 29.31 -9.38 -34.87
N PHE A 528 29.85 -8.20 -34.58
CA PHE A 528 30.41 -7.86 -33.28
C PHE A 528 29.35 -7.98 -32.17
N ASN A 529 28.16 -7.41 -32.38
CA ASN A 529 27.10 -7.48 -31.37
C ASN A 529 26.60 -8.91 -31.10
N ARG A 530 26.69 -9.83 -32.07
CA ARG A 530 26.34 -11.25 -31.87
C ARG A 530 27.26 -11.98 -30.88
N GLN A 531 28.44 -11.42 -30.56
CA GLN A 531 29.35 -11.99 -29.57
C GLN A 531 28.87 -11.78 -28.13
N PHE A 532 27.93 -10.85 -27.91
CA PHE A 532 27.34 -10.59 -26.59
C PHE A 532 26.04 -11.39 -26.42
N ASP A 533 25.87 -12.01 -25.25
CA ASP A 533 24.63 -12.67 -24.89
C ASP A 533 23.48 -11.66 -24.87
N GLY A 534 22.57 -11.77 -25.85
CA GLY A 534 21.40 -10.92 -25.97
C GLY A 534 20.37 -11.22 -24.88
N GLN A 535 20.63 -10.76 -23.65
CA GLN A 535 19.63 -10.82 -22.59
C GLN A 535 18.53 -9.78 -22.85
N ASP A 536 17.31 -10.27 -23.05
CA ASP A 536 16.14 -9.42 -23.19
C ASP A 536 15.78 -8.79 -21.84
N ALA A 537 15.77 -7.45 -21.78
CA ALA A 537 15.51 -6.69 -20.57
C ALA A 537 14.14 -7.04 -19.93
N LYS A 538 13.15 -7.40 -20.75
CA LYS A 538 11.84 -7.87 -20.29
C LYS A 538 11.94 -9.12 -19.40
N HIS A 539 12.79 -10.08 -19.76
CA HIS A 539 12.98 -11.31 -18.98
C HIS A 539 13.70 -11.04 -17.66
N ASN A 540 14.66 -10.11 -17.66
CA ASN A 540 15.35 -9.70 -16.44
C ASN A 540 14.42 -8.98 -15.47
N PHE A 541 13.55 -8.10 -15.98
CA PHE A 541 12.50 -7.47 -15.18
C PHE A 541 11.53 -8.50 -14.57
N GLU A 542 11.02 -9.46 -15.36
CA GLU A 542 10.13 -10.51 -14.86
C GLU A 542 10.80 -11.38 -13.78
N ARG A 543 12.08 -11.74 -13.95
CA ARG A 543 12.86 -12.47 -12.93
C ARG A 543 12.99 -11.68 -11.62
N LEU A 544 13.21 -10.37 -11.70
CA LEU A 544 13.32 -9.51 -10.52
C LEU A 544 12.00 -9.47 -9.75
N VAL A 545 10.87 -9.29 -10.46
CA VAL A 545 9.53 -9.30 -9.86
C VAL A 545 9.24 -10.65 -9.21
N GLN A 546 9.55 -11.76 -9.87
CA GLN A 546 9.33 -13.09 -9.32
C GLN A 546 10.16 -13.32 -8.05
N LYS A 547 11.44 -12.97 -8.05
CA LYS A 547 12.30 -13.08 -6.86
C LYS A 547 11.78 -12.27 -5.69
N ALA A 548 11.26 -11.06 -5.93
CA ALA A 548 10.65 -10.24 -4.89
C ALA A 548 9.38 -10.88 -4.31
N SER A 549 8.52 -11.44 -5.18
CA SER A 549 7.32 -12.17 -4.76
C SER A 549 7.67 -13.42 -3.94
N ASP A 550 8.65 -14.21 -4.39
CA ASP A 550 9.09 -15.42 -3.68
C ASP A 550 9.72 -15.06 -2.34
N ALA A 551 10.48 -13.96 -2.25
CA ALA A 551 11.02 -13.46 -0.99
C ALA A 551 9.92 -13.04 -0.01
N ALA A 552 8.88 -12.35 -0.50
CA ALA A 552 7.73 -11.96 0.31
C ALA A 552 6.93 -13.17 0.82
N ALA A 553 6.69 -14.17 -0.04
CA ALA A 553 6.05 -15.42 0.35
C ALA A 553 6.87 -16.18 1.40
N ASN A 554 8.18 -16.31 1.19
CA ASN A 554 9.08 -16.93 2.16
C ASN A 554 9.13 -16.18 3.51
N PHE A 555 8.99 -14.85 3.50
CA PHE A 555 8.89 -14.05 4.72
C PHE A 555 7.56 -14.28 5.44
N TYR A 556 6.46 -14.30 4.69
CA TYR A 556 5.12 -14.61 5.20
C TYR A 556 5.09 -15.99 5.87
N ASP A 557 5.56 -17.03 5.19
CA ASP A 557 5.55 -18.42 5.69
C ASP A 557 6.44 -18.61 6.94
N ARG A 558 7.44 -17.74 7.14
CA ARG A 558 8.27 -17.75 8.37
C ARG A 558 7.53 -17.14 9.57
N LEU A 559 6.67 -16.15 9.34
CA LEU A 559 5.89 -15.49 10.40
C LEU A 559 4.60 -16.26 10.70
N ASP A 560 3.82 -16.58 9.67
CA ASP A 560 2.54 -17.26 9.80
C ASP A 560 2.70 -18.77 9.72
N THR A 561 2.85 -19.39 10.89
CA THR A 561 3.21 -20.82 11.01
C THR A 561 2.07 -21.68 11.56
N GLY A 562 0.90 -21.09 11.79
CA GLY A 562 -0.27 -21.71 12.41
C GLY A 562 -0.09 -22.10 13.89
N SER A 563 1.04 -21.75 14.52
CA SER A 563 1.38 -22.20 15.86
C SER A 563 1.06 -21.15 16.94
N LEU A 564 0.02 -21.41 17.73
CA LEU A 564 -0.36 -20.56 18.86
C LEU A 564 0.81 -20.29 19.82
N GLN A 565 1.64 -21.31 20.11
CA GLN A 565 2.80 -21.17 20.98
C GLN A 565 3.81 -20.15 20.46
N ARG A 566 4.06 -20.11 19.14
CA ARG A 566 4.97 -19.13 18.53
C ARG A 566 4.39 -17.73 18.59
N TYR A 567 3.09 -17.58 18.35
CA TYR A 567 2.41 -16.29 18.49
C TYR A 567 2.44 -15.78 19.93
N ILE A 568 2.18 -16.64 20.93
CA ILE A 568 2.31 -16.28 22.36
C ILE A 568 3.75 -15.87 22.67
N ALA A 569 4.75 -16.63 22.24
CA ALA A 569 6.15 -16.26 22.45
C ALA A 569 6.49 -14.91 21.80
N PHE A 570 5.97 -14.63 20.60
CA PHE A 570 6.16 -13.36 19.91
C PHE A 570 5.51 -12.19 20.67
N VAL A 571 4.29 -12.35 21.17
CA VAL A 571 3.60 -11.35 22.00
C VAL A 571 4.39 -11.07 23.27
N LEU A 572 4.79 -12.13 23.99
CA LEU A 572 5.57 -12.03 25.22
C LEU A 572 6.92 -11.32 25.02
N ILE A 573 7.64 -11.64 23.94
CA ILE A 573 8.89 -10.95 23.57
C ILE A 573 8.63 -9.49 23.19
N SER A 574 7.56 -9.22 22.44
CA SER A 574 7.20 -7.85 22.04
C SER A 574 6.88 -6.98 23.26
N VAL A 575 6.15 -7.53 24.24
CA VAL A 575 5.89 -6.85 25.51
C VAL A 575 7.19 -6.49 26.23
N ILE A 576 8.15 -7.43 26.30
CA ILE A 576 9.48 -7.13 26.86
C ILE A 576 10.14 -5.98 26.11
N VAL A 577 10.24 -6.07 24.78
CA VAL A 577 10.95 -5.09 23.95
C VAL A 577 10.36 -3.68 24.10
N VAL A 578 9.03 -3.57 24.15
CA VAL A 578 8.34 -2.31 24.35
C VAL A 578 8.57 -1.74 25.76
N LEU A 579 8.66 -2.60 26.77
CA LEU A 579 8.88 -2.17 28.16
C LEU A 579 10.34 -1.88 28.50
N LEU A 580 11.32 -2.32 27.69
CA LEU A 580 12.75 -2.15 27.99
C LEU A 580 13.15 -0.70 28.32
N PRO A 581 12.73 0.35 27.58
CA PRO A 581 13.07 1.74 27.91
C PRO A 581 12.54 2.15 29.29
N SER A 582 11.27 1.85 29.60
CA SER A 582 10.67 2.18 30.90
C SER A 582 11.30 1.37 32.04
N LEU A 583 11.72 0.13 31.78
CA LEU A 583 12.45 -0.69 32.75
C LEU A 583 13.86 -0.16 32.99
N SER A 584 14.51 0.45 32.00
CA SER A 584 15.84 1.08 32.20
C SER A 584 15.78 2.37 33.01
N ASP A 585 14.64 3.06 33.03
CA ASP A 585 14.45 4.29 33.81
C ASP A 585 14.18 4.01 35.31
N LEU A 586 13.83 2.78 35.67
CA LEU A 586 13.59 2.36 37.06
C LEU A 586 14.91 2.26 37.84
N SER A 587 15.29 3.37 38.49
CA SER A 587 16.49 3.46 39.33
C SER A 587 16.31 2.87 40.74
N VAL A 588 15.07 2.80 41.24
CA VAL A 588 14.74 2.25 42.56
C VAL A 588 13.54 1.31 42.43
N VAL A 589 13.72 0.08 42.92
CA VAL A 589 12.70 -0.99 42.88
C VAL A 589 11.90 -1.09 44.19
N THR A 590 12.45 -0.58 45.29
CA THR A 590 11.81 -0.57 46.61
C THR A 590 11.15 0.78 46.89
N GLY A 591 9.85 0.79 47.13
CA GLY A 591 9.17 1.98 47.65
C GLY A 591 9.42 2.21 49.14
N GLY A 592 8.91 3.35 49.65
CA GLY A 592 9.13 3.79 51.03
C GLY A 592 8.26 3.14 52.11
N LYS A 593 7.35 2.21 51.77
CA LYS A 593 6.52 1.53 52.77
C LYS A 593 7.31 0.45 53.51
N PRO A 594 7.20 0.36 54.85
CA PRO A 594 7.84 -0.71 55.61
C PRO A 594 7.25 -2.07 55.24
N GLN A 595 8.12 -3.06 55.13
CA GLN A 595 7.70 -4.44 54.84
C GLN A 595 7.11 -5.09 56.09
N LEU A 596 6.10 -5.94 55.89
CA LEU A 596 5.54 -6.76 56.97
C LEU A 596 6.53 -7.89 57.33
N PRO A 597 6.65 -8.26 58.62
CA PRO A 597 7.46 -9.41 59.02
C PRO A 597 6.89 -10.70 58.41
N VAL A 598 7.77 -11.59 57.96
CA VAL A 598 7.38 -12.89 57.38
C VAL A 598 6.95 -13.82 58.51
N ASP A 599 5.65 -14.13 58.58
CA ASP A 599 5.11 -15.11 59.51
C ASP A 599 5.24 -16.54 58.97
N MET A 600 5.23 -17.52 59.87
CA MET A 600 5.39 -18.94 59.52
C MET A 600 4.27 -19.45 58.61
N VAL A 601 3.04 -18.94 58.74
CA VAL A 601 1.89 -19.40 57.93
C VAL A 601 2.05 -18.90 56.50
N SER A 602 2.36 -17.62 56.30
CA SER A 602 2.66 -17.06 54.97
C SER A 602 3.86 -17.72 54.31
N MET A 603 4.92 -18.01 55.06
CA MET A 603 6.11 -18.68 54.53
C MET A 603 5.78 -20.10 54.04
N VAL A 604 5.08 -20.90 54.85
CA VAL A 604 4.68 -22.26 54.47
C VAL A 604 3.72 -22.22 53.27
N GLY A 605 2.73 -21.32 53.29
CA GLY A 605 1.80 -21.11 52.18
C GLY A 605 2.53 -20.76 50.88
N ALA A 606 3.50 -19.84 50.92
CA ALA A 606 4.30 -19.47 49.76
C ALA A 606 5.13 -20.64 49.22
N ILE A 607 5.76 -21.44 50.09
CA ILE A 607 6.53 -22.63 49.68
C ILE A 607 5.62 -23.65 48.98
N ILE A 608 4.44 -23.90 49.53
CA ILE A 608 3.46 -24.82 48.91
C ILE A 608 2.99 -24.26 47.56
N LEU A 609 2.69 -22.96 47.48
CA LEU A 609 2.27 -22.31 46.24
C LEU A 609 3.33 -22.39 45.13
N ILE A 610 4.59 -22.05 45.45
CA ILE A 610 5.72 -22.09 44.51
C ILE A 610 5.98 -23.52 44.05
N SER A 611 6.02 -24.48 44.98
CA SER A 611 6.26 -25.89 44.65
C SER A 611 5.12 -26.48 43.82
N ALA A 612 3.86 -26.18 44.12
CA ALA A 612 2.70 -26.64 43.35
C ALA A 612 2.65 -26.00 41.94
N ALA A 613 2.98 -24.71 41.81
CA ALA A 613 3.08 -24.05 40.51
C ALA A 613 4.21 -24.65 39.63
N PHE A 614 5.39 -24.90 40.23
CA PHE A 614 6.49 -25.55 39.54
C PHE A 614 6.17 -27.02 39.17
N ALA A 615 5.50 -27.75 40.07
CA ALA A 615 5.00 -29.10 39.80
C ALA A 615 3.99 -29.10 38.65
N THR A 616 3.09 -28.13 38.58
CA THR A 616 2.11 -27.99 37.49
C THR A 616 2.82 -27.86 36.13
N ALA A 617 3.84 -27.01 36.03
CA ALA A 617 4.61 -26.82 34.80
C ALA A 617 5.45 -28.05 34.40
N THR A 618 6.12 -28.68 35.36
CA THR A 618 6.99 -29.84 35.11
C THR A 618 6.20 -31.13 34.83
N LEU A 619 5.04 -31.30 35.47
CA LEU A 619 4.17 -32.47 35.36
C LEU A 619 3.03 -32.31 34.34
N HIS A 620 3.03 -31.25 33.52
CA HIS A 620 1.98 -30.95 32.52
C HIS A 620 1.63 -32.12 31.58
N ARG A 621 2.56 -33.06 31.40
CA ARG A 621 2.35 -34.25 30.56
C ARG A 621 1.39 -35.26 31.18
N ASN A 622 1.30 -35.29 32.51
CA ASN A 622 0.29 -36.07 33.22
C ASN A 622 -0.85 -35.12 33.62
N ARG A 623 -1.83 -35.00 32.72
CA ARG A 623 -2.86 -33.95 32.83
C ARG A 623 -3.68 -34.06 34.11
N PHE A 624 -3.95 -35.28 34.58
CA PHE A 624 -4.66 -35.48 35.85
C PHE A 624 -3.85 -34.95 37.03
N VAL A 625 -2.57 -35.33 37.13
CA VAL A 625 -1.68 -34.82 38.20
C VAL A 625 -1.49 -33.32 38.12
N MET A 626 -1.37 -32.77 36.91
CA MET A 626 -1.31 -31.32 36.68
C MET A 626 -2.57 -30.61 37.20
N LEU A 627 -3.78 -31.14 36.93
CA LEU A 627 -5.02 -30.59 37.48
C LEU A 627 -5.07 -30.66 39.01
N MET A 628 -4.58 -31.76 39.61
CA MET A 628 -4.49 -31.87 41.07
C MET A 628 -3.52 -30.84 41.66
N MET A 629 -2.39 -30.57 41.00
CA MET A 629 -1.45 -29.53 41.44
C MET A 629 -2.05 -28.12 41.29
N LEU A 630 -2.82 -27.88 40.22
CA LEU A 630 -3.57 -26.64 40.03
C LEU A 630 -4.61 -26.43 41.16
N SER A 631 -5.27 -27.50 41.61
CA SER A 631 -6.17 -27.47 42.76
C SER A 631 -5.47 -27.05 44.05
N VAL A 632 -4.26 -27.55 44.29
CA VAL A 632 -3.45 -27.17 45.45
C VAL A 632 -3.11 -25.68 45.38
N VAL A 633 -2.77 -25.17 44.19
CA VAL A 633 -2.57 -23.72 43.96
C VAL A 633 -3.84 -22.94 44.32
N GLY A 634 -5.01 -23.32 43.80
CA GLY A 634 -6.27 -22.65 44.08
C GLY A 634 -6.66 -22.66 45.56
N LEU A 635 -6.43 -23.77 46.27
CA LEU A 635 -6.67 -23.90 47.70
C LEU A 635 -5.75 -22.98 48.52
N VAL A 636 -4.45 -22.95 48.20
CA VAL A 636 -3.51 -22.06 48.89
C VAL A 636 -3.84 -20.59 48.63
N VAL A 637 -4.28 -20.23 47.42
CA VAL A 637 -4.77 -18.88 47.10
C VAL A 637 -6.02 -18.53 47.93
N SER A 638 -6.97 -19.45 48.09
CA SER A 638 -8.14 -19.25 48.96
C SER A 638 -7.74 -19.02 50.43
N LEU A 639 -6.78 -19.80 50.94
CA LEU A 639 -6.22 -19.61 52.28
C LEU A 639 -5.48 -18.28 52.42
N ALA A 640 -4.77 -17.84 51.38
CA ALA A 640 -4.12 -16.54 51.35
C ALA A 640 -5.15 -15.40 51.41
N PHE A 641 -6.24 -15.47 50.66
CA PHE A 641 -7.34 -14.50 50.77
C PHE A 641 -7.93 -14.46 52.19
N ALA A 642 -8.15 -15.62 52.81
CA ALA A 642 -8.63 -15.67 54.19
C ALA A 642 -7.62 -15.05 55.18
N HIS A 643 -6.33 -15.33 55.01
CA HIS A 643 -5.24 -14.79 55.83
C HIS A 643 -5.16 -13.26 55.71
N PHE A 644 -5.32 -12.71 54.50
CA PHE A 644 -5.34 -11.27 54.23
C PHE A 644 -6.74 -10.63 54.39
N SER A 645 -7.62 -11.24 55.19
CA SER A 645 -8.93 -10.68 55.57
C SER A 645 -9.89 -10.40 54.40
N ALA A 646 -9.83 -11.21 53.33
CA ALA A 646 -10.72 -11.18 52.18
C ALA A 646 -11.65 -12.42 52.14
N PRO A 647 -12.61 -12.56 53.08
CA PRO A 647 -13.41 -13.78 53.23
C PRO A 647 -14.34 -14.05 52.04
N ASP A 648 -14.90 -13.02 51.38
CA ASP A 648 -15.74 -13.18 50.19
C ASP A 648 -14.96 -13.76 49.00
N LEU A 649 -13.73 -13.28 48.79
CA LEU A 649 -12.82 -13.81 47.77
C LEU A 649 -12.40 -15.24 48.10
N ALA A 650 -12.10 -15.52 49.38
CA ALA A 650 -11.70 -16.86 49.82
C ALA A 650 -12.81 -17.90 49.54
N MET A 651 -14.06 -17.58 49.92
CA MET A 651 -15.21 -18.46 49.66
C MET A 651 -15.50 -18.60 48.17
N THR A 652 -15.46 -17.50 47.42
CA THR A 652 -15.67 -17.53 45.96
C THR A 652 -14.62 -18.41 45.29
N GLN A 653 -13.33 -18.20 45.60
CA GLN A 653 -12.23 -18.98 45.04
C GLN A 653 -12.38 -20.47 45.36
N LEU A 654 -12.74 -20.83 46.59
CA LEU A 654 -12.89 -22.22 47.00
C LEU A 654 -13.98 -22.92 46.18
N VAL A 655 -15.16 -22.30 46.03
CA VAL A 655 -16.27 -22.92 45.30
C VAL A 655 -16.01 -22.91 43.79
N VAL A 656 -15.46 -21.83 43.23
CA VAL A 656 -15.06 -21.76 41.81
C VAL A 656 -14.05 -22.84 41.48
N GLU A 657 -13.05 -23.06 42.34
CA GLU A 657 -12.02 -24.07 42.15
C GLU A 657 -12.62 -25.48 42.05
N VAL A 658 -13.55 -25.82 42.95
CA VAL A 658 -14.24 -27.11 42.91
C VAL A 658 -15.01 -27.30 41.60
N VAL A 659 -15.76 -26.28 41.18
CA VAL A 659 -16.54 -26.32 39.93
C VAL A 659 -15.63 -26.43 38.70
N SER A 660 -14.58 -25.60 38.63
CA SER A 660 -13.68 -25.53 37.48
C SER A 660 -12.89 -26.83 37.30
N ILE A 661 -12.36 -27.41 38.39
CA ILE A 661 -11.65 -28.69 38.36
C ILE A 661 -12.57 -29.80 37.86
N ILE A 662 -13.81 -29.87 38.38
CA ILE A 662 -14.75 -30.91 37.94
C ILE A 662 -15.04 -30.79 36.44
N LEU A 663 -15.29 -29.57 35.94
CA LEU A 663 -15.50 -29.33 34.52
C LEU A 663 -14.25 -29.66 33.68
N MET A 664 -13.05 -29.34 34.18
CA MET A 664 -11.78 -29.68 33.52
C MET A 664 -11.51 -31.18 33.52
N ILE A 665 -11.84 -31.92 34.59
CA ILE A 665 -11.75 -33.38 34.66
C ILE A 665 -12.71 -34.01 33.66
N LEU A 666 -13.94 -33.49 33.55
CA LEU A 666 -14.93 -33.95 32.58
C LEU A 666 -14.47 -33.68 31.14
N ALA A 667 -13.83 -32.54 30.88
CA ALA A 667 -13.20 -32.28 29.58
C ALA A 667 -12.00 -33.21 29.34
N LEU A 668 -11.20 -33.48 30.37
CA LEU A 668 -10.04 -34.37 30.31
C LEU A 668 -10.42 -35.80 29.97
N PHE A 669 -11.61 -36.26 30.36
CA PHE A 669 -12.15 -37.56 29.97
C PHE A 669 -12.16 -37.77 28.44
N PHE A 670 -12.40 -36.71 27.66
CA PHE A 670 -12.42 -36.78 26.19
C PHE A 670 -11.04 -36.58 25.54
N MET A 671 -9.99 -36.37 26.32
CA MET A 671 -8.65 -36.06 25.84
C MET A 671 -7.62 -37.11 26.28
N PRO A 672 -6.49 -37.24 25.55
CA PRO A 672 -5.39 -38.09 26.01
C PRO A 672 -4.85 -37.62 27.37
N GLN A 673 -4.79 -38.53 28.34
CA GLN A 673 -4.35 -38.21 29.71
C GLN A 673 -2.83 -38.02 29.81
N LYS A 674 -2.07 -38.64 28.89
CA LYS A 674 -0.62 -38.44 28.70
C LYS A 674 -0.34 -37.84 27.32
N THR A 675 0.58 -36.87 27.26
CA THR A 675 1.08 -36.32 26.00
C THR A 675 2.50 -36.80 25.70
N SER A 676 2.81 -37.04 24.42
CA SER A 676 4.14 -37.48 23.99
C SER A 676 5.18 -36.36 24.07
N ARG A 677 6.46 -36.72 24.17
CA ARG A 677 7.56 -35.75 24.16
C ARG A 677 7.83 -35.28 22.73
N ALA A 678 7.15 -34.23 22.28
CA ALA A 678 7.33 -33.68 20.93
C ALA A 678 8.25 -32.44 20.86
N SER A 679 8.62 -31.84 22.00
CA SER A 679 9.43 -30.62 22.06
C SER A 679 10.93 -30.92 22.14
N SER A 680 11.74 -30.21 21.34
CA SER A 680 13.20 -30.27 21.41
C SER A 680 13.75 -29.60 22.68
N GLY A 681 14.93 -30.02 23.14
CA GLY A 681 15.59 -29.44 24.32
C GLY A 681 15.81 -27.93 24.21
N HIS A 682 16.27 -27.45 23.05
CA HIS A 682 16.43 -26.01 22.78
C HIS A 682 15.12 -25.22 22.91
N ARG A 683 14.00 -25.81 22.48
CA ARG A 683 12.68 -25.16 22.59
C ARG A 683 12.27 -25.02 24.06
N VAL A 684 12.44 -26.08 24.84
CA VAL A 684 12.13 -26.05 26.27
C VAL A 684 13.01 -25.03 26.99
N PHE A 685 14.31 -25.00 26.68
CA PHE A 685 15.25 -24.04 27.27
C PHE A 685 14.86 -22.59 26.95
N ARG A 686 14.52 -22.29 25.70
CA ARG A 686 14.02 -20.97 25.28
C ARG A 686 12.77 -20.58 26.07
N ASP A 687 11.80 -21.48 26.17
CA ASP A 687 10.52 -21.19 26.83
C ASP A 687 10.72 -20.97 28.34
N ILE A 688 11.66 -21.69 28.97
CA ILE A 688 12.07 -21.44 30.36
C ILE A 688 12.66 -20.03 30.50
N ILE A 689 13.60 -19.63 29.63
CA ILE A 689 14.20 -18.29 29.68
C ILE A 689 13.12 -17.21 29.57
N ILE A 690 12.23 -17.32 28.56
CA ILE A 690 11.16 -16.34 28.34
C ILE A 690 10.24 -16.28 29.56
N ALA A 691 9.79 -17.43 30.08
CA ALA A 691 8.90 -17.47 31.23
C ALA A 691 9.55 -16.93 32.51
N SER A 692 10.81 -17.30 32.78
CA SER A 692 11.55 -16.81 33.95
C SER A 692 11.81 -15.32 33.88
N PHE A 693 12.18 -14.79 32.71
CA PHE A 693 12.45 -13.37 32.53
C PHE A 693 11.18 -12.52 32.72
N ILE A 694 10.06 -12.93 32.11
CA ILE A 694 8.78 -12.23 32.24
C ILE A 694 8.24 -12.35 33.67
N GLY A 695 8.29 -13.55 34.24
CA GLY A 695 7.91 -13.77 35.64
C GLY A 695 8.72 -12.90 36.59
N GLY A 696 10.03 -12.77 36.35
CA GLY A 696 10.92 -11.88 37.08
C GLY A 696 10.51 -10.42 36.98
N ILE A 697 10.28 -9.90 35.76
CA ILE A 697 9.82 -8.52 35.54
C ILE A 697 8.49 -8.27 36.27
N VAL A 698 7.51 -9.15 36.10
CA VAL A 698 6.19 -9.00 36.75
C VAL A 698 6.34 -9.03 38.28
N ALA A 699 7.18 -9.92 38.82
CA ALA A 699 7.43 -9.98 40.26
C ALA A 699 8.10 -8.69 40.78
N THR A 700 9.11 -8.19 40.07
CA THR A 700 9.80 -6.94 40.40
C THR A 700 8.85 -5.74 40.37
N LEU A 701 8.03 -5.61 39.33
CA LEU A 701 7.05 -4.53 39.21
C LEU A 701 5.98 -4.62 40.29
N ASN A 702 5.45 -5.81 40.58
CA ASN A 702 4.47 -6.01 41.64
C ASN A 702 5.06 -5.65 43.01
N PHE A 703 6.30 -6.05 43.27
CA PHE A 703 7.02 -5.69 44.49
C PHE A 703 7.22 -4.16 44.61
N ALA A 704 7.57 -3.48 43.52
CA ALA A 704 7.69 -2.03 43.49
C ALA A 704 6.36 -1.32 43.78
N ILE A 705 5.26 -1.79 43.19
CA ILE A 705 3.91 -1.25 43.42
C ILE A 705 3.49 -1.43 44.88
N LEU A 706 3.66 -2.64 45.44
CA LEU A 706 3.24 -2.94 46.82
C LEU A 706 4.02 -2.16 47.87
N THR A 707 5.29 -1.85 47.61
CA THR A 707 6.15 -1.07 48.52
C THR A 707 6.01 0.45 48.33
N SER A 708 5.30 0.90 47.29
CA SER A 708 5.12 2.32 47.00
C SER A 708 3.92 2.94 47.72
N PRO A 709 4.00 4.22 48.16
CA PRO A 709 2.84 4.95 48.63
C PRO A 709 1.84 5.16 47.48
N PHE A 710 0.54 5.01 47.78
CA PHE A 710 -0.54 5.30 46.84
C PHE A 710 -1.71 5.92 47.60
N GLU A 711 -2.46 6.78 46.94
CA GLU A 711 -3.71 7.34 47.48
C GLU A 711 -4.84 6.33 47.24
N SER A 712 -5.53 5.94 48.32
CA SER A 712 -6.59 4.93 48.28
C SER A 712 -7.96 5.59 48.30
N ILE A 713 -8.92 4.97 47.60
CA ILE A 713 -10.36 5.33 47.69
C ILE A 713 -11.12 4.47 48.71
N SER A 714 -10.41 3.66 49.51
CA SER A 714 -11.01 2.77 50.51
C SER A 714 -11.84 3.51 51.56
N ASP A 715 -11.38 4.69 51.99
CA ASP A 715 -12.01 5.45 53.08
C ASP A 715 -13.43 5.88 52.70
N PHE A 716 -13.65 6.21 51.43
CA PHE A 716 -14.98 6.51 50.90
C PHE A 716 -15.92 5.31 51.03
N PHE A 717 -15.49 4.11 50.62
CA PHE A 717 -16.33 2.92 50.68
C PHE A 717 -16.59 2.47 52.12
N LEU A 718 -15.60 2.54 53.00
CA LEU A 718 -15.77 2.23 54.42
C LEU A 718 -16.77 3.18 55.09
N ALA A 719 -16.72 4.47 54.76
CA ALA A 719 -17.63 5.47 55.33
C ALA A 719 -19.05 5.38 54.77
N ASN A 720 -19.21 4.98 53.50
CA ASN A 720 -20.49 5.06 52.80
C ASN A 720 -21.19 3.71 52.54
N ALA A 721 -20.57 2.56 52.82
CA ALA A 721 -21.20 1.25 52.56
C ALA A 721 -22.55 1.09 53.27
N LYS A 722 -22.62 1.39 54.57
CA LYS A 722 -23.86 1.23 55.35
C LYS A 722 -24.85 2.38 55.11
N SER A 723 -24.37 3.62 55.07
CA SER A 723 -25.23 4.80 54.93
C SER A 723 -25.74 5.02 53.51
N GLY A 724 -24.92 4.70 52.51
CA GLY A 724 -25.24 4.85 51.09
C GLY A 724 -25.84 3.59 50.47
N GLY A 725 -25.25 2.41 50.75
CA GLY A 725 -25.63 1.14 50.12
C GLY A 725 -26.41 0.16 51.01
N GLY A 726 -26.72 0.51 52.26
CA GLY A 726 -27.49 -0.30 53.22
C GLY A 726 -26.68 -1.35 53.99
N GLY A 727 -25.66 -1.94 53.37
CA GLY A 727 -25.00 -3.13 53.93
C GLY A 727 -23.74 -2.86 54.77
N THR A 728 -23.45 -3.77 55.70
CA THR A 728 -22.15 -3.80 56.42
C THR A 728 -21.07 -4.60 55.69
N ASN A 729 -21.44 -5.42 54.69
CA ASN A 729 -20.45 -6.10 53.85
C ASN A 729 -19.99 -5.14 52.73
N VAL A 730 -18.87 -4.46 52.96
CA VAL A 730 -18.32 -3.46 52.04
C VAL A 730 -18.02 -4.05 50.65
N VAL A 731 -17.54 -5.30 50.58
CA VAL A 731 -17.23 -5.95 49.29
C VAL A 731 -18.49 -6.20 48.50
N ASN A 732 -19.50 -6.82 49.12
CA ASN A 732 -20.76 -7.09 48.42
C ASN A 732 -21.47 -5.79 48.02
N VAL A 733 -21.51 -4.78 48.89
CA VAL A 733 -22.08 -3.46 48.58
C VAL A 733 -21.35 -2.79 47.40
N ILE A 734 -20.02 -2.92 47.31
CA ILE A 734 -19.30 -2.45 46.11
C ILE A 734 -19.78 -3.20 44.87
N LEU A 735 -19.88 -4.53 44.92
CA LEU A 735 -20.23 -5.35 43.76
C LEU A 735 -21.67 -5.17 43.29
N VAL A 736 -22.64 -4.89 44.17
CA VAL A 736 -24.06 -4.85 43.81
C VAL A 736 -24.66 -3.45 43.76
N ASP A 737 -23.98 -2.45 44.34
CA ASP A 737 -24.45 -1.07 44.38
C ASP A 737 -23.41 -0.12 43.74
N PHE A 738 -22.33 0.26 44.45
CA PHE A 738 -21.39 1.27 43.96
C PHE A 738 -20.77 0.94 42.58
N ARG A 739 -20.49 -0.33 42.33
CA ARG A 739 -19.94 -0.88 41.08
C ARG A 739 -20.79 -2.04 40.57
N GLY A 740 -22.11 -1.95 40.74
CA GLY A 740 -23.09 -2.92 40.19
C GLY A 740 -22.92 -3.18 38.68
N PHE A 741 -22.43 -2.18 37.95
CA PHE A 741 -22.21 -2.29 36.51
C PHE A 741 -21.13 -3.31 36.13
N ASP A 742 -20.07 -3.42 36.94
CA ASP A 742 -18.98 -4.39 36.71
C ASP A 742 -19.55 -5.82 36.86
N THR A 743 -20.32 -6.07 37.92
CA THR A 743 -20.99 -7.35 38.17
C THR A 743 -22.01 -7.71 37.07
N LEU A 744 -22.77 -6.75 36.56
CA LEU A 744 -23.67 -6.97 35.41
C LEU A 744 -22.88 -7.43 34.17
N GLY A 745 -21.72 -6.81 33.92
CA GLY A 745 -20.79 -7.21 32.86
C GLY A 745 -20.29 -8.63 33.05
N GLU A 746 -19.81 -8.97 34.25
CA GLU A 746 -19.28 -10.30 34.58
C GLU A 746 -20.31 -11.42 34.37
N ILE A 747 -21.54 -11.27 34.89
CA ILE A 747 -22.58 -12.30 34.70
C ILE A 747 -22.99 -12.43 33.23
N THR A 748 -22.93 -11.34 32.47
CA THR A 748 -23.19 -11.35 31.03
C THR A 748 -22.08 -12.10 30.29
N VAL A 749 -20.81 -11.89 30.65
CA VAL A 749 -19.66 -12.64 30.12
C VAL A 749 -19.79 -14.13 30.43
N LEU A 750 -20.17 -14.48 31.66
CA LEU A 750 -20.42 -15.87 32.05
C LEU A 750 -21.54 -16.50 31.20
N ALA A 751 -22.61 -15.76 30.97
CA ALA A 751 -23.71 -16.22 30.15
C ALA A 751 -23.31 -16.45 28.67
N ILE A 752 -22.54 -15.51 28.11
CA ILE A 752 -21.98 -15.63 26.76
C ILE A 752 -21.03 -16.82 26.66
N ALA A 753 -20.16 -17.03 27.65
CA ALA A 753 -19.24 -18.16 27.69
C ALA A 753 -20.01 -19.50 27.70
N ALA A 754 -21.05 -19.63 28.53
CA ALA A 754 -21.88 -20.83 28.58
C ALA A 754 -22.63 -21.09 27.26
N ALA A 755 -23.18 -20.04 26.64
CA ALA A 755 -23.83 -20.13 25.33
C ALA A 755 -22.83 -20.51 24.21
N GLY A 756 -21.61 -19.94 24.25
CA GLY A 756 -20.53 -20.25 23.34
C GLY A 756 -20.08 -21.71 23.44
N ILE A 757 -19.87 -22.20 24.67
CA ILE A 757 -19.54 -23.61 24.94
C ILE A 757 -20.64 -24.52 24.38
N HIS A 758 -21.91 -24.24 24.67
CA HIS A 758 -23.02 -25.03 24.12
C HIS A 758 -22.98 -25.10 22.59
N LYS A 759 -22.78 -23.97 21.91
CA LYS A 759 -22.74 -23.92 20.44
C LYS A 759 -21.52 -24.66 19.87
N LEU A 760 -20.35 -24.55 20.51
CA LEU A 760 -19.13 -25.25 20.09
C LEU A 760 -19.26 -26.77 20.26
N LEU A 761 -19.87 -27.22 21.36
CA LEU A 761 -20.03 -28.65 21.66
C LEU A 761 -21.08 -29.34 20.77
N ASN A 762 -22.12 -28.62 20.32
CA ASN A 762 -23.21 -29.21 19.52
C ASN A 762 -22.75 -29.90 18.21
N LYS A 763 -21.58 -29.54 17.67
CA LYS A 763 -21.02 -30.16 16.45
C LYS A 763 -19.73 -30.96 16.71
N LEU A 764 -19.28 -31.01 17.96
CA LEU A 764 -18.04 -31.71 18.30
C LEU A 764 -18.32 -33.22 18.42
N LYS A 765 -17.45 -34.02 17.81
CA LYS A 765 -17.50 -35.49 17.87
C LYS A 765 -16.30 -36.01 18.68
N PRO A 766 -16.35 -36.01 20.01
CA PRO A 766 -15.20 -36.39 20.83
C PRO A 766 -14.96 -37.90 20.81
N PHE A 767 -13.70 -38.30 20.96
CA PHE A 767 -13.30 -39.69 21.17
C PHE A 767 -13.69 -40.15 22.58
N MET A 768 -14.23 -41.37 22.70
CA MET A 768 -14.59 -41.98 23.99
C MET A 768 -13.56 -43.04 24.35
N PRO A 769 -12.76 -42.86 25.42
CA PRO A 769 -11.79 -43.86 25.83
C PRO A 769 -12.50 -45.10 26.42
N SER A 770 -12.05 -46.30 26.04
CA SER A 770 -12.55 -47.58 26.59
C SER A 770 -11.91 -47.97 27.92
N SER A 771 -10.79 -47.35 28.28
CA SER A 771 -9.98 -47.65 29.47
C SER A 771 -9.35 -46.40 30.06
N ASP A 772 -8.88 -46.50 31.29
CA ASP A 772 -8.08 -45.47 31.97
C ASP A 772 -6.63 -45.40 31.45
N ILE A 773 -5.81 -44.58 32.12
CA ILE A 773 -4.40 -44.33 31.80
C ILE A 773 -3.50 -45.57 31.84
N ASP A 774 -3.90 -46.59 32.59
CA ASP A 774 -3.17 -47.84 32.82
C ASP A 774 -3.78 -49.00 32.02
N GLY A 775 -4.74 -48.69 31.12
CA GLY A 775 -5.41 -49.69 30.28
C GLY A 775 -6.49 -50.47 31.02
N ARG A 776 -6.88 -50.06 32.23
CA ARG A 776 -7.95 -50.72 32.98
C ARG A 776 -9.30 -50.28 32.42
N PRO A 777 -10.23 -51.21 32.15
CA PRO A 777 -11.55 -50.83 31.65
C PRO A 777 -12.28 -49.98 32.68
N TRP A 778 -13.05 -48.99 32.20
CA TRP A 778 -13.90 -48.20 33.08
C TRP A 778 -14.90 -49.08 33.85
N HIS A 779 -15.13 -48.72 35.11
CA HIS A 779 -16.01 -49.50 35.98
C HIS A 779 -17.46 -49.52 35.46
N ARG A 780 -18.13 -50.68 35.51
CA ARG A 780 -19.48 -50.86 34.96
C ARG A 780 -20.61 -50.32 35.85
N ILE A 781 -20.34 -50.06 37.13
CA ILE A 781 -21.32 -49.49 38.06
C ILE A 781 -21.59 -48.04 37.68
N ARG A 782 -22.81 -47.79 37.19
CA ARG A 782 -23.28 -46.45 36.78
C ARG A 782 -23.65 -45.53 37.94
N HIS A 783 -24.07 -46.11 39.07
CA HIS A 783 -24.56 -45.40 40.26
C HIS A 783 -23.94 -46.00 41.53
N PRO A 784 -22.74 -45.57 41.94
CA PRO A 784 -22.10 -46.08 43.14
C PRO A 784 -22.91 -45.73 44.39
N LEU A 785 -23.32 -46.74 45.17
CA LEU A 785 -24.25 -46.57 46.31
C LEU A 785 -23.74 -45.56 47.35
N MET A 786 -22.44 -45.59 47.69
CA MET A 786 -21.88 -44.62 48.63
C MET A 786 -21.98 -43.17 48.10
N LEU A 787 -21.70 -42.97 46.81
CA LEU A 787 -21.71 -41.63 46.21
C LEU A 787 -23.13 -41.09 46.06
N THR A 788 -24.09 -41.93 45.66
CA THR A 788 -25.50 -41.53 45.51
C THR A 788 -26.14 -41.22 46.85
N THR A 789 -25.90 -42.04 47.89
CA THR A 789 -26.40 -41.76 49.25
C THR A 789 -25.84 -40.43 49.78
N VAL A 790 -24.54 -40.19 49.63
CA VAL A 790 -23.90 -38.93 50.08
C VAL A 790 -24.43 -37.73 49.30
N ALA A 791 -24.51 -37.83 47.97
CA ALA A 791 -25.02 -36.74 47.13
C ALA A 791 -26.45 -36.34 47.53
N ASN A 792 -27.32 -37.33 47.77
CA ASN A 792 -28.72 -37.11 48.14
C ASN A 792 -28.89 -36.40 49.49
N ILE A 793 -27.98 -36.64 50.44
CA ILE A 793 -27.97 -35.96 51.75
C ILE A 793 -27.41 -34.54 51.61
N ILE A 794 -26.35 -34.37 50.80
CA ILE A 794 -25.69 -33.07 50.62
C ILE A 794 -26.59 -32.06 49.92
N LEU A 795 -27.41 -32.47 48.95
CA LEU A 795 -28.25 -31.56 48.16
C LEU A 795 -29.16 -30.65 49.02
N PRO A 796 -30.07 -31.17 49.87
CA PRO A 796 -30.93 -30.31 50.69
C PRO A 796 -30.12 -29.46 51.67
N MET A 797 -29.03 -29.99 52.23
CA MET A 797 -28.14 -29.23 53.12
C MET A 797 -27.49 -28.04 52.39
N ALA A 798 -26.95 -28.28 51.20
CA ALA A 798 -26.33 -27.24 50.37
C ALA A 798 -27.35 -26.18 49.92
N MET A 799 -28.60 -26.57 49.64
CA MET A 799 -29.67 -25.62 49.33
C MET A 799 -29.98 -24.69 50.50
N VAL A 800 -30.04 -25.21 51.73
CA VAL A 800 -30.23 -24.40 52.94
C VAL A 800 -29.04 -23.47 53.17
N VAL A 801 -27.81 -23.99 53.02
CA VAL A 801 -26.59 -23.19 53.17
C VAL A 801 -26.51 -22.09 52.11
N ALA A 802 -26.86 -22.40 50.86
CA ALA A 802 -26.90 -21.41 49.78
C ALA A 802 -27.95 -20.32 50.03
N ALA A 803 -29.16 -20.69 50.48
CA ALA A 803 -30.18 -19.73 50.86
C ALA A 803 -29.72 -18.83 52.01
N TYR A 804 -29.05 -19.40 53.01
CA TYR A 804 -28.46 -18.64 54.11
C TYR A 804 -27.38 -17.66 53.64
N ILE A 805 -26.44 -18.12 52.79
CA ILE A 805 -25.35 -17.30 52.22
C ILE A 805 -25.90 -16.20 51.31
N PHE A 806 -26.95 -16.50 50.53
CA PHE A 806 -27.65 -15.53 49.70
C PHE A 806 -28.27 -14.41 50.54
N LEU A 807 -29.06 -14.77 51.56
CA LEU A 807 -29.81 -13.81 52.36
C LEU A 807 -28.91 -12.95 53.26
N ARG A 808 -27.76 -13.47 53.70
CA ARG A 808 -26.83 -12.72 54.57
C ARG A 808 -25.83 -11.84 53.82
N GLY A 809 -25.68 -12.00 52.51
CA GLY A 809 -24.57 -11.46 51.71
C GLY A 809 -24.40 -9.94 51.80
N HIS A 810 -25.49 -9.22 52.06
CA HIS A 810 -25.46 -7.76 52.20
C HIS A 810 -24.75 -7.28 53.49
N ASN A 811 -24.70 -8.12 54.52
CA ASN A 811 -24.20 -7.74 55.84
C ASN A 811 -23.01 -8.60 56.33
N LEU A 812 -22.92 -9.83 55.85
CA LEU A 812 -21.83 -10.76 56.14
C LEU A 812 -21.28 -11.34 54.84
N PRO A 813 -20.10 -11.98 54.89
CA PRO A 813 -19.55 -12.62 53.71
C PRO A 813 -20.56 -13.60 53.07
N GLY A 814 -20.76 -13.48 51.76
CA GLY A 814 -21.83 -14.10 50.97
C GLY A 814 -22.32 -13.21 49.83
N GLY A 815 -23.37 -13.66 49.13
CA GLY A 815 -23.96 -12.93 47.99
C GLY A 815 -24.55 -13.87 46.93
N GLY A 816 -25.10 -13.30 45.86
CA GLY A 816 -25.75 -14.04 44.78
C GLY A 816 -24.81 -15.02 44.06
N PHE A 817 -23.57 -14.61 43.81
CA PHE A 817 -22.58 -15.40 43.09
C PHE A 817 -22.16 -16.66 43.85
N ILE A 818 -21.74 -16.51 45.11
CA ILE A 818 -21.27 -17.61 45.97
C ILE A 818 -22.42 -18.61 46.21
N ALA A 819 -23.60 -18.12 46.55
CA ALA A 819 -24.77 -18.97 46.74
C ALA A 819 -25.11 -19.77 45.47
N GLY A 820 -25.00 -19.13 44.30
CA GLY A 820 -25.23 -19.77 43.00
C GLY A 820 -24.24 -20.91 42.74
N LEU A 821 -22.96 -20.70 43.04
CA LEU A 821 -21.94 -21.73 42.88
C LEU A 821 -22.08 -22.89 43.88
N ILE A 822 -22.56 -22.64 45.11
CA ILE A 822 -22.82 -23.72 46.08
C ILE A 822 -23.94 -24.62 45.57
N VAL A 823 -25.03 -24.02 45.07
CA VAL A 823 -26.12 -24.78 44.43
C VAL A 823 -25.61 -25.53 43.21
N ALA A 824 -24.84 -24.87 42.35
CA ALA A 824 -24.26 -25.51 41.17
C ALA A 824 -23.34 -26.68 41.54
N SER A 825 -22.52 -26.55 42.59
CA SER A 825 -21.62 -27.62 43.07
C SER A 825 -22.40 -28.83 43.60
N ALA A 826 -23.46 -28.59 44.38
CA ALA A 826 -24.33 -29.67 44.86
C ALA A 826 -25.06 -30.37 43.71
N MET A 827 -25.53 -29.60 42.73
CA MET A 827 -26.13 -30.14 41.51
C MET A 827 -25.11 -30.89 40.65
N ILE A 828 -23.88 -30.41 40.53
CA ILE A 828 -22.79 -31.12 39.85
C ILE A 828 -22.55 -32.49 40.50
N LEU A 829 -22.48 -32.55 41.82
CA LEU A 829 -22.33 -33.80 42.56
C LEU A 829 -23.47 -34.79 42.26
N GLN A 830 -24.71 -34.28 42.16
CA GLN A 830 -25.87 -35.07 41.75
C GLN A 830 -25.75 -35.63 40.33
N TYR A 831 -25.26 -34.82 39.39
CA TYR A 831 -24.99 -35.26 38.02
C TYR A 831 -23.87 -36.30 37.93
N ILE A 832 -22.84 -36.20 38.77
CA ILE A 832 -21.76 -37.22 38.83
C ILE A 832 -22.28 -38.52 39.44
N ALA A 833 -23.07 -38.45 40.51
CA ALA A 833 -23.56 -39.62 41.23
C ALA A 833 -24.62 -40.41 40.45
N ASN A 834 -25.57 -39.70 39.84
CA ASN A 834 -26.75 -40.29 39.21
C ASN A 834 -26.70 -40.27 37.66
N GLY A 835 -25.77 -39.54 37.05
CA GLY A 835 -25.67 -39.44 35.60
C GLY A 835 -26.67 -38.48 34.96
N VAL A 836 -26.38 -38.07 33.72
CA VAL A 836 -27.09 -37.00 33.00
C VAL A 836 -28.50 -37.40 32.59
N ASP A 837 -28.69 -38.64 32.13
CA ASP A 837 -30.01 -39.12 31.69
C ASP A 837 -30.99 -39.20 32.88
N TRP A 838 -30.54 -39.71 34.03
CA TRP A 838 -31.33 -39.77 35.27
C TRP A 838 -31.71 -38.37 35.77
N MET A 839 -30.76 -37.43 35.74
CA MET A 839 -30.98 -36.05 36.19
C MET A 839 -31.97 -35.32 35.29
N LYS A 840 -31.88 -35.45 33.96
CA LYS A 840 -32.79 -34.75 33.04
C LYS A 840 -34.22 -35.25 33.09
N GLU A 841 -34.43 -36.54 33.37
CA GLU A 841 -35.78 -37.09 33.55
C GLU A 841 -36.48 -36.50 34.79
N ARG A 842 -35.72 -36.10 35.82
CA ARG A 842 -36.25 -35.63 37.12
C ARG A 842 -36.15 -34.13 37.33
N PHE A 843 -35.20 -33.47 36.67
CA PHE A 843 -35.00 -32.03 36.71
C PHE A 843 -35.09 -31.46 35.28
N SER A 844 -36.28 -31.02 34.90
CA SER A 844 -36.60 -30.50 33.56
C SER A 844 -36.30 -29.01 33.38
N VAL A 845 -35.41 -28.43 34.19
CA VAL A 845 -35.10 -26.99 34.16
C VAL A 845 -34.31 -26.65 32.90
N ASN A 846 -34.80 -25.70 32.11
CA ASN A 846 -34.06 -25.16 30.99
C ASN A 846 -32.99 -24.18 31.49
N TYR A 847 -31.75 -24.66 31.64
CA TYR A 847 -30.64 -23.86 32.14
C TYR A 847 -30.30 -22.64 31.27
N GLN A 848 -30.56 -22.70 29.97
CA GLN A 848 -30.39 -21.55 29.08
C GLN A 848 -31.40 -20.46 29.44
N SER A 849 -32.67 -20.82 29.62
CA SER A 849 -33.71 -19.87 30.04
C SER A 849 -33.44 -19.33 31.44
N LEU A 850 -32.98 -20.18 32.37
CA LEU A 850 -32.65 -19.78 33.74
C LEU A 850 -31.55 -18.71 33.76
N MET A 851 -30.49 -18.93 32.98
CA MET A 851 -29.39 -18.00 32.83
C MET A 851 -29.84 -16.68 32.18
N SER A 852 -30.59 -16.75 31.07
CA SER A 852 -31.11 -15.56 30.40
C SER A 852 -32.06 -14.75 31.29
N PHE A 853 -32.88 -15.44 32.10
CA PHE A 853 -33.76 -14.78 33.06
C PHE A 853 -32.96 -14.12 34.19
N GLY A 854 -31.86 -14.72 34.62
CA GLY A 854 -30.95 -14.11 35.60
C GLY A 854 -30.36 -12.78 35.10
N VAL A 855 -29.78 -12.77 33.89
CA VAL A 855 -29.25 -11.54 33.28
C VAL A 855 -30.35 -10.50 33.08
N LEU A 856 -31.53 -10.94 32.64
CA LEU A 856 -32.68 -10.07 32.47
C LEU A 856 -33.14 -9.45 33.79
N ILE A 857 -33.22 -10.21 34.88
CA ILE A 857 -33.56 -9.69 36.22
C ILE A 857 -32.53 -8.65 36.66
N ALA A 858 -31.24 -8.93 36.52
CA ALA A 858 -30.18 -8.00 36.90
C ALA A 858 -30.28 -6.69 36.11
N ALA A 859 -30.47 -6.78 34.78
CA ALA A 859 -30.65 -5.61 33.93
C ALA A 859 -31.94 -4.83 34.25
N LEU A 860 -33.07 -5.52 34.41
CA LEU A 860 -34.35 -4.90 34.78
C LEU A 860 -34.30 -4.24 36.17
N THR A 861 -33.57 -4.83 37.12
CA THR A 861 -33.36 -4.24 38.45
C THR A 861 -32.63 -2.91 38.32
N GLY A 862 -31.60 -2.83 37.48
CA GLY A 862 -30.90 -1.57 37.19
C GLY A 862 -31.73 -0.55 36.43
N LEU A 863 -32.55 -1.00 35.47
CA LEU A 863 -33.49 -0.13 34.72
C LEU A 863 -34.58 0.41 35.63
N GLY A 864 -34.95 -0.31 36.69
CA GLY A 864 -35.91 0.12 37.71
C GLY A 864 -35.53 1.46 38.33
N SER A 865 -34.24 1.76 38.51
CA SER A 865 -33.77 3.04 39.06
C SER A 865 -34.17 4.24 38.19
N TRP A 866 -34.25 4.08 36.86
CA TRP A 866 -34.67 5.15 35.94
C TRP A 866 -36.12 5.58 36.14
N LEU A 867 -37.01 4.66 36.51
CA LEU A 867 -38.42 4.97 36.81
C LEU A 867 -38.55 5.95 37.99
N PHE A 868 -37.53 6.04 38.85
CA PHE A 868 -37.48 6.92 40.00
C PHE A 868 -36.54 8.12 39.78
N GLY A 869 -36.12 8.40 38.54
CA GLY A 869 -35.22 9.51 38.21
C GLY A 869 -33.80 9.36 38.78
N LYS A 870 -33.40 8.14 39.14
CA LYS A 870 -32.06 7.82 39.64
C LYS A 870 -31.19 7.23 38.52
N PRO A 871 -29.85 7.39 38.58
CA PRO A 871 -28.94 6.72 37.65
C PRO A 871 -29.13 5.19 37.63
N PHE A 872 -28.75 4.56 36.51
CA PHE A 872 -28.82 3.11 36.34
C PHE A 872 -28.12 2.37 37.49
N LEU A 873 -28.73 1.30 38.01
CA LEU A 873 -28.21 0.49 39.13
C LEU A 873 -28.01 1.22 40.47
N THR A 874 -28.68 2.36 40.68
CA THR A 874 -28.75 2.95 42.03
C THR A 874 -29.64 2.07 42.92
N SER A 875 -29.11 1.49 44.00
CA SER A 875 -29.92 0.70 44.92
C SER A 875 -30.79 1.56 45.84
N TRP A 876 -31.86 0.94 46.34
CA TRP A 876 -32.73 1.50 47.37
C TRP A 876 -32.93 0.45 48.46
N PHE A 877 -32.89 0.88 49.72
CA PHE A 877 -33.05 -0.02 50.87
C PHE A 877 -34.01 0.52 51.92
N THR A 878 -34.65 -0.38 52.66
CA THR A 878 -35.53 -0.10 53.80
C THR A 878 -35.45 -1.23 54.83
N TYR A 879 -35.96 -1.02 56.04
CA TYR A 879 -36.03 -2.05 57.07
C TYR A 879 -37.49 -2.49 57.28
N LEU A 880 -37.78 -3.76 56.97
CA LEU A 880 -39.09 -4.38 57.16
C LEU A 880 -39.10 -5.15 58.49
N ASN A 881 -40.24 -5.21 59.16
CA ASN A 881 -40.42 -6.00 60.38
C ASN A 881 -41.43 -7.12 60.13
N TRP A 882 -40.96 -8.37 60.09
CA TRP A 882 -41.81 -9.55 59.90
C TRP A 882 -42.06 -10.24 61.25
N PRO A 883 -43.32 -10.56 61.62
CA PRO A 883 -43.67 -11.17 62.91
C PRO A 883 -42.90 -12.43 63.36
N VAL A 884 -42.22 -13.13 62.45
CA VAL A 884 -41.54 -14.42 62.65
C VAL A 884 -40.02 -14.26 62.62
N VAL A 885 -39.50 -13.28 61.86
CA VAL A 885 -38.07 -13.09 61.57
C VAL A 885 -37.51 -11.84 62.26
N GLY A 886 -38.38 -10.92 62.68
CA GLY A 886 -38.01 -9.62 63.27
C GLY A 886 -37.71 -8.55 62.23
N LYS A 887 -36.98 -7.50 62.63
CA LYS A 887 -36.56 -6.39 61.77
C LYS A 887 -35.39 -6.83 60.89
N PHE A 888 -35.57 -6.82 59.57
CA PHE A 888 -34.53 -7.13 58.59
C PHE A 888 -34.47 -6.10 57.47
N GLU A 889 -33.33 -6.02 56.82
CA GLU A 889 -33.07 -5.09 55.73
C GLU A 889 -33.54 -5.66 54.40
N PHE A 890 -34.27 -4.84 53.63
CA PHE A 890 -34.69 -5.15 52.28
C PHE A 890 -34.08 -4.11 51.33
N ALA A 891 -33.18 -4.56 50.47
CA ALA A 891 -32.54 -3.74 49.44
C ALA A 891 -32.89 -4.26 48.05
N THR A 892 -33.07 -3.36 47.08
CA THR A 892 -33.23 -3.74 45.66
C THR A 892 -32.00 -4.49 45.13
N ALA A 893 -30.84 -4.33 45.78
CA ALA A 893 -29.65 -5.15 45.60
C ALA A 893 -29.93 -6.67 45.71
N LEU A 894 -30.90 -7.10 46.52
CA LEU A 894 -31.28 -8.50 46.63
C LEU A 894 -31.88 -9.06 45.32
N LEU A 895 -32.62 -8.23 44.57
CA LEU A 895 -33.16 -8.60 43.26
C LEU A 895 -32.04 -8.70 42.22
N PHE A 896 -31.06 -7.80 42.30
CA PHE A 896 -29.87 -7.87 41.47
C PHE A 896 -29.05 -9.14 41.77
N ASP A 897 -28.82 -9.45 43.04
CA ASP A 897 -28.18 -10.69 43.51
C ASP A 897 -28.95 -11.94 43.09
N LEU A 898 -30.29 -11.90 43.06
CA LEU A 898 -31.11 -12.97 42.52
C LEU A 898 -30.83 -13.19 41.04
N GLY A 899 -30.70 -12.11 40.25
CA GLY A 899 -30.29 -12.19 38.86
C GLY A 899 -28.92 -12.82 38.67
N VAL A 900 -27.94 -12.41 39.50
CA VAL A 900 -26.59 -13.00 39.54
C VAL A 900 -26.66 -14.50 39.87
N PHE A 901 -27.36 -14.86 40.95
CA PHE A 901 -27.54 -16.24 41.40
C PHE A 901 -28.10 -17.14 40.27
N LEU A 902 -29.18 -16.72 39.63
CA LEU A 902 -29.82 -17.48 38.55
C LEU A 902 -28.90 -17.62 37.33
N THR A 903 -28.14 -16.55 37.01
CA THR A 903 -27.17 -16.57 35.91
C THR A 903 -26.06 -17.58 36.17
N VAL A 904 -25.49 -17.58 37.38
CA VAL A 904 -24.40 -18.46 37.77
C VAL A 904 -24.83 -19.93 37.78
N VAL A 905 -25.98 -20.23 38.40
CA VAL A 905 -26.56 -21.59 38.40
C VAL A 905 -26.85 -22.04 36.98
N GLY A 906 -27.54 -21.21 36.20
CA GLY A 906 -27.91 -21.52 34.82
C GLY A 906 -26.69 -21.76 33.93
N ALA A 907 -25.72 -20.85 33.93
CA ALA A 907 -24.51 -20.97 33.12
C ALA A 907 -23.68 -22.21 33.49
N THR A 908 -23.43 -22.43 34.77
CA THR A 908 -22.62 -23.57 35.25
C THR A 908 -23.28 -24.90 34.91
N MET A 909 -24.58 -25.03 35.17
CA MET A 909 -25.34 -26.23 34.87
C MET A 909 -25.53 -26.45 33.36
N MET A 910 -25.62 -25.38 32.57
CA MET A 910 -25.63 -25.46 31.12
C MET A 910 -24.32 -26.03 30.57
N ILE A 911 -23.17 -25.57 31.08
CA ILE A 911 -21.86 -26.11 30.70
C ILE A 911 -21.79 -27.60 31.06
N LEU A 912 -22.08 -27.96 32.32
CA LEU A 912 -22.04 -29.34 32.79
C LEU A 912 -22.97 -30.27 31.99
N SER A 913 -24.23 -29.87 31.82
CA SER A 913 -25.24 -30.67 31.12
C SER A 913 -24.83 -30.95 29.68
N ASN A 914 -24.19 -30.00 29.00
CA ASN A 914 -23.73 -30.18 27.64
C ASN A 914 -22.48 -31.07 27.54
N PHE A 915 -21.51 -30.94 28.46
CA PHE A 915 -20.42 -31.91 28.53
C PHE A 915 -20.91 -33.32 28.86
N GLY A 916 -21.84 -33.43 29.80
CA GLY A 916 -22.46 -34.70 30.17
C GLY A 916 -23.27 -35.34 29.04
N LYS A 917 -23.97 -34.56 28.19
CA LYS A 917 -24.66 -35.09 26.99
C LYS A 917 -23.72 -35.83 26.04
N MET A 918 -22.46 -35.42 25.97
CA MET A 918 -21.48 -36.05 25.07
C MET A 918 -21.14 -37.49 25.49
N THR A 919 -21.40 -37.89 26.74
CA THR A 919 -21.19 -39.26 27.22
C THR A 919 -22.45 -40.15 27.11
N THR A 920 -23.59 -39.61 26.65
CA THR A 920 -24.86 -40.36 26.56
C THR A 920 -25.32 -40.58 25.11
N ARG A 921 -26.48 -41.23 24.94
CA ARG A 921 -27.13 -41.47 23.63
C ARG A 921 -27.45 -40.19 22.84
N HIS A 922 -27.43 -39.04 23.51
CA HIS A 922 -27.74 -37.74 22.93
C HIS A 922 -26.53 -37.06 22.26
N ARG A 923 -25.39 -37.75 22.16
CA ARG A 923 -24.20 -37.25 21.46
C ARG A 923 -24.44 -37.12 19.95
N PRO A 924 -23.78 -36.17 19.26
CA PRO A 924 -23.78 -36.12 17.81
C PRO A 924 -23.18 -37.41 17.23
N THR A 925 -23.93 -38.15 16.41
CA THR A 925 -23.47 -39.36 15.73
C THR A 925 -22.91 -39.04 14.34
N HIS A 926 -22.12 -39.95 13.77
CA HIS A 926 -21.88 -39.94 12.33
C HIS A 926 -23.16 -40.39 11.65
N GLU A 927 -23.96 -39.47 11.14
CA GLU A 927 -24.77 -39.80 9.96
C GLU A 927 -23.76 -40.08 8.84
N GLY A 928 -23.74 -41.33 8.38
CA GLY A 928 -22.93 -41.70 7.22
C GLY A 928 -23.45 -40.95 6.00
N HIS A 929 -22.51 -40.39 5.23
CA HIS A 929 -22.79 -40.12 3.82
C HIS A 929 -22.85 -41.44 3.05
#